data_AF-A0A6C0HJ02-F1
#
_entry.id   AF-A0A6C0HJ02-F1
#
_cell.length_a   1.000
_cell.length_b   1.000
_cell.length_c   1.000
_cell.angle_alpha   90.00
_cell.angle_beta   90.00
_cell.angle_gamma   90.00
#
_symmetry.space_group_name_H-M   'P 1'
#
loop_
_entity.id
_entity.type
_entity.pdbx_description
1 polymer ?
#
loop_
_entity_poly.entity_id
_entity_poly.type
_entity_poly.pdbx_seq_one_letter_code
_entity_poly.pdbx_strand_id
1 'polypeptide(L)'
;MNCIFVCVFNQEQYVDMFLMLLESICLYGSFDIHTDMLIYTSTSFMIKIKQNTFFNNNKMKFEINDTYNDISKSCKSRLDLFNLTSIKKYNKILYLDTDILIKKEINKVFDLCVEDVLYALGEGEITRYEWGDTLFGDEAKNYADKTAFSSGILLFNNCEKIQFLFRKINEDVTSRYHSFYDQPYIVYNAFKYNLYNNQLLKSVAVINDQNIHSDMVIHHFPSGPGIYQPKLIIMTDFLSRMRNHCSNKKSFTLCLNMIVKDESHVIITTLKNICEKIDFDYWVICDTGSSDNTKELIQEFFDDKKIKGELISNQWVNFGHNRSLAFKYAFNKTDYVLVFDADDTLVGNICFPENMFEYDSYALWIGNQSVRYQRKMIFNNRKEYKFIGVLHEYPECSVSDTVFSIHGDYYIISGKTGNRSRCVDKYLNDALLLENAYNEALLQNDDIHMRYAFYCANSYFDANKIKQAIFWYKKTLTLNNWDQEKYISCLRIYESYEKLNAPEKGFYYLIDSYKYDTERVECFYRLINYYTKKSQYDVAFSFYSLIQLNYEKNYMNEKFSKLFLYYGDYSIYLPYYMIIVCERLKKYDIGLKMFNIIFSLKNVDVDTFWIKNLVYNLQFFLERNTSTLFIEKWREYLSIINEKNHIIDTDLVNKYEILTVKKFVDVLHPLPDSNRSNGQIVIAILAKDKASVLPFYLECIYNQTYSKKLIHLYIRTNDNTDDTDRILKLFVQKHGKEYASVYFNDDSVSEKLKTYKPHEWNSFRFKELGKIRQESIDYAINLGAHYFVVDCDNFIIPTTIDELYKNKHHGVISPMLVFDGYDADKNNYANYHYLVTANGYYEDHPAYNAVLHHNIVGLIRVCCVHCTYFIDNKFLNKANYSGEQADERYEYIIFSESLRKNNIPQFIDNTCEYGFLTFSEGNEEVFKNIYLHNKTIYNFNT
;
A
#
# COMPACT_ATOMS: atom_id res chain seq x y z
N MET A 1 -7.63 35.39 -1.24
CA MET A 1 -7.48 33.95 -0.96
C MET A 1 -6.47 33.38 -1.94
N ASN A 2 -5.54 32.56 -1.47
CA ASN A 2 -4.57 31.84 -2.29
C ASN A 2 -5.12 30.45 -2.65
N CYS A 3 -4.60 29.86 -3.73
CA CYS A 3 -5.02 28.54 -4.21
C CYS A 3 -3.81 27.66 -4.53
N ILE A 4 -3.78 26.46 -3.97
CA ILE A 4 -2.96 25.36 -4.48
C ILE A 4 -3.82 24.60 -5.49
N PHE A 5 -3.44 24.62 -6.76
CA PHE A 5 -4.17 23.96 -7.84
C PHE A 5 -3.46 22.67 -8.25
N VAL A 6 -4.17 21.55 -8.26
CA VAL A 6 -3.60 20.25 -8.64
C VAL A 6 -4.54 19.54 -9.60
N CYS A 7 -3.98 18.91 -10.63
CA CYS A 7 -4.74 18.08 -11.57
C CYS A 7 -4.42 16.60 -11.34
N VAL A 8 -5.45 15.77 -11.18
CA VAL A 8 -5.30 14.33 -10.91
C VAL A 8 -6.17 13.55 -11.89
N PHE A 9 -5.56 12.98 -12.93
CA PHE A 9 -6.25 12.28 -14.02
C PHE A 9 -5.46 11.06 -14.50
N ASN A 10 -5.99 10.38 -15.53
CA ASN A 10 -5.37 9.24 -16.23
C ASN A 10 -5.33 7.91 -15.45
N GLN A 11 -4.53 7.78 -14.40
CA GLN A 11 -4.29 6.50 -13.72
C GLN A 11 -4.37 6.63 -12.20
N GLU A 12 -4.77 5.55 -11.53
CA GLU A 12 -4.97 5.56 -10.06
C GLU A 12 -3.68 5.88 -9.30
N GLN A 13 -2.52 5.54 -9.85
CA GLN A 13 -1.22 5.82 -9.23
C GLN A 13 -0.91 7.32 -9.15
N TYR A 14 -1.57 8.16 -9.97
CA TYR A 14 -1.52 9.61 -9.81
C TYR A 14 -2.38 10.08 -8.63
N VAL A 15 -3.41 9.33 -8.24
CA VAL A 15 -4.11 9.53 -6.97
C VAL A 15 -3.16 9.20 -5.83
N ASP A 16 -2.43 8.08 -5.89
CA ASP A 16 -1.48 7.70 -4.84
C ASP A 16 -0.39 8.77 -4.64
N MET A 17 0.22 9.25 -5.73
CA MET A 17 1.19 10.36 -5.68
C MET A 17 0.54 11.64 -5.12
N PHE A 18 -0.67 11.98 -5.54
CA PHE A 18 -1.41 13.11 -4.98
C PHE A 18 -1.66 12.97 -3.48
N LEU A 19 -1.97 11.76 -2.99
CA LEU A 19 -2.16 11.53 -1.56
C LEU A 19 -0.86 11.71 -0.76
N MET A 20 0.30 11.41 -1.35
CA MET A 20 1.59 11.70 -0.74
C MET A 20 1.92 13.19 -0.75
N LEU A 21 1.62 13.90 -1.85
CA LEU A 21 1.69 15.36 -1.90
C LEU A 21 0.79 15.96 -0.82
N LEU A 22 -0.44 15.48 -0.70
CA LEU A 22 -1.42 15.92 0.31
C LEU A 22 -0.90 15.70 1.72
N GLU A 23 -0.39 14.50 2.02
CA GLU A 23 0.25 14.20 3.30
C GLU A 23 1.39 15.18 3.58
N SER A 24 2.29 15.38 2.62
CA SER A 24 3.45 16.26 2.81
C SER A 24 3.04 17.73 3.04
N ILE A 25 1.99 18.20 2.36
CA ILE A 25 1.40 19.52 2.59
C ILE A 25 0.79 19.61 4.00
N CYS A 26 0.02 18.60 4.40
CA CYS A 26 -0.67 18.61 5.69
C CYS A 26 0.29 18.47 6.88
N LEU A 27 1.35 17.68 6.74
CA LEU A 27 2.32 17.46 7.80
C LEU A 27 3.41 18.54 7.85
N TYR A 28 3.85 19.05 6.70
CA TYR A 28 5.04 19.92 6.61
C TYR A 28 4.78 21.27 5.92
N GLY A 29 3.69 21.39 5.18
CA GLY A 29 3.39 22.58 4.36
C GLY A 29 2.71 23.73 5.12
N SER A 30 2.08 23.45 6.26
CA SER A 30 1.24 24.40 7.02
C SER A 30 0.10 25.02 6.21
N PHE A 31 -1.12 24.52 6.37
CA PHE A 31 -2.29 24.94 5.60
C PHE A 31 -2.98 26.15 6.27
N ASP A 32 -2.58 27.38 5.93
CA ASP A 32 -3.11 28.58 6.60
C ASP A 32 -4.60 28.83 6.31
N ILE A 33 -5.24 29.71 7.09
CA ILE A 33 -6.66 30.05 6.91
C ILE A 33 -6.95 30.76 5.57
N HIS A 34 -5.94 31.29 4.90
CA HIS A 34 -6.05 32.12 3.69
C HIS A 34 -5.73 31.37 2.37
N THR A 35 -5.49 30.07 2.46
CA THR A 35 -5.20 29.19 1.33
C THR A 35 -6.23 28.05 1.24
N ASP A 36 -6.71 27.79 0.03
CA ASP A 36 -7.51 26.61 -0.32
C ASP A 36 -6.72 25.71 -1.28
N MET A 37 -7.13 24.45 -1.41
CA MET A 37 -6.69 23.56 -2.47
C MET A 37 -7.84 23.30 -3.44
N LEU A 38 -7.61 23.51 -4.72
CA LEU A 38 -8.55 23.19 -5.80
C LEU A 38 -8.01 21.99 -6.58
N ILE A 39 -8.77 20.90 -6.58
CA ILE A 39 -8.40 19.62 -7.17
C ILE A 39 -9.25 19.42 -8.42
N TYR A 40 -8.61 19.44 -9.60
CA TYR A 40 -9.27 19.12 -10.86
C TYR A 40 -9.07 17.64 -11.17
N THR A 41 -10.16 16.87 -11.20
CA THR A 41 -10.08 15.40 -11.26
C THR A 41 -11.33 14.75 -11.85
N SER A 42 -11.36 13.43 -11.95
CA SER A 42 -12.56 12.66 -12.32
C SER A 42 -13.43 12.36 -11.11
N THR A 43 -14.70 12.05 -11.31
CA THR A 43 -15.64 11.61 -10.27
C THR A 43 -15.09 10.40 -9.51
N SER A 44 -14.50 9.43 -10.22
CA SER A 44 -13.93 8.22 -9.60
C SER A 44 -12.76 8.57 -8.67
N PHE A 45 -11.88 9.48 -9.08
CA PHE A 45 -10.71 9.86 -8.29
C PHE A 45 -11.10 10.80 -7.15
N MET A 46 -12.06 11.71 -7.33
CA MET A 46 -12.63 12.49 -6.22
C MET A 46 -13.14 11.58 -5.10
N ILE A 47 -13.85 10.50 -5.42
CA ILE A 47 -14.35 9.56 -4.42
C ILE A 47 -13.20 8.94 -3.63
N LYS A 48 -12.11 8.54 -4.31
CA LYS A 48 -10.90 7.99 -3.67
C LYS A 48 -10.19 9.01 -2.79
N ILE A 49 -9.99 10.22 -3.31
CA ILE A 49 -9.33 11.30 -2.57
C ILE A 49 -10.11 11.64 -1.29
N LYS A 50 -11.45 11.67 -1.35
CA LYS A 50 -12.30 11.94 -0.17
C LYS A 50 -12.24 10.86 0.91
N GLN A 51 -11.69 9.69 0.63
CA GLN A 51 -11.52 8.60 1.61
C GLN A 51 -10.21 8.75 2.41
N ASN A 52 -9.30 9.64 2.02
CA ASN A 52 -8.03 9.82 2.71
C ASN A 52 -8.21 10.64 4.02
N THR A 53 -7.46 10.28 5.05
CA THR A 53 -7.53 10.92 6.39
C THR A 53 -7.15 12.39 6.40
N PHE A 54 -6.29 12.84 5.48
CA PHE A 54 -5.90 14.24 5.33
C PHE A 54 -6.92 15.09 4.58
N PHE A 55 -7.98 14.48 4.02
CA PHE A 55 -9.00 15.21 3.28
C PHE A 55 -9.79 16.16 4.19
N ASN A 56 -9.83 17.45 3.84
CA ASN A 56 -10.57 18.46 4.57
C ASN A 56 -11.60 19.17 3.67
N ASN A 57 -12.89 18.91 3.90
CA ASN A 57 -13.99 19.45 3.09
C ASN A 57 -14.10 20.99 3.13
N ASN A 58 -13.59 21.63 4.17
CA ASN A 58 -13.62 23.09 4.28
C ASN A 58 -12.54 23.73 3.38
N LYS A 59 -11.39 23.07 3.26
CA LYS A 59 -10.19 23.59 2.59
C LYS A 59 -9.96 23.08 1.17
N MET A 60 -10.48 21.90 0.86
CA MET A 60 -10.27 21.22 -0.43
C MET A 60 -11.55 21.25 -1.24
N LYS A 61 -11.48 21.78 -2.46
CA LYS A 61 -12.59 21.90 -3.40
C LYS A 61 -12.28 21.09 -4.66
N PHE A 62 -13.32 20.59 -5.31
CA PHE A 62 -13.18 19.79 -6.52
C PHE A 62 -13.84 20.47 -7.71
N GLU A 63 -13.19 20.36 -8.86
CA GLU A 63 -13.79 20.55 -10.18
C GLU A 63 -13.67 19.21 -10.92
N ILE A 64 -14.71 18.82 -11.65
CA ILE A 64 -14.84 17.45 -12.17
C ILE A 64 -14.81 17.43 -13.70
N ASN A 65 -14.00 16.54 -14.27
CA ASN A 65 -14.02 16.23 -15.70
C ASN A 65 -13.77 14.74 -15.96
N ASP A 66 -14.84 13.99 -16.18
CA ASP A 66 -14.77 12.54 -16.43
C ASP A 66 -14.27 12.16 -17.84
N THR A 67 -14.01 13.14 -18.71
CA THR A 67 -13.59 12.88 -20.11
C THR A 67 -12.06 12.75 -20.28
N TYR A 68 -11.30 13.02 -19.22
CA TYR A 68 -9.83 13.05 -19.24
C TYR A 68 -9.27 11.71 -18.79
N ASN A 69 -9.28 10.77 -19.75
CA ASN A 69 -8.97 9.36 -19.57
C ASN A 69 -7.71 8.89 -20.33
N ASP A 70 -6.91 9.83 -20.85
CA ASP A 70 -5.66 9.56 -21.53
C ASP A 70 -4.55 10.52 -21.07
N ILE A 71 -3.30 10.10 -21.28
CA ILE A 71 -2.10 10.84 -20.85
C ILE A 71 -2.06 12.24 -21.48
N SER A 72 -2.43 12.37 -22.77
CA SER A 72 -2.34 13.64 -23.48
C SER A 72 -3.28 14.69 -22.89
N LYS A 73 -4.55 14.33 -22.64
CA LYS A 73 -5.50 15.22 -21.95
C LYS A 73 -5.07 15.50 -20.51
N SER A 74 -4.60 14.47 -19.80
CA SER A 74 -4.13 14.62 -18.42
C SER A 74 -2.99 15.63 -18.30
N CYS A 75 -1.98 15.58 -19.17
CA CYS A 75 -0.88 16.55 -19.17
C CYS A 75 -1.38 17.97 -19.45
N LYS A 76 -2.33 18.12 -20.38
CA LYS A 76 -2.91 19.41 -20.78
C LYS A 76 -3.95 19.96 -19.80
N SER A 77 -4.39 19.18 -18.82
CA SER A 77 -5.50 19.57 -17.92
C SER A 77 -5.28 20.85 -17.12
N ARG A 78 -4.01 21.19 -16.83
CA ARG A 78 -3.67 22.46 -16.20
C ARG A 78 -4.04 23.68 -17.06
N LEU A 79 -4.15 23.52 -18.38
CA LEU A 79 -4.50 24.60 -19.31
C LEU A 79 -6.00 24.96 -19.27
N ASP A 80 -6.84 24.10 -18.67
CA ASP A 80 -8.27 24.36 -18.46
C ASP A 80 -8.54 25.31 -17.30
N LEU A 81 -7.52 25.67 -16.52
CA LEU A 81 -7.62 26.44 -15.29
C LEU A 81 -8.59 27.63 -15.37
N PHE A 82 -8.48 28.46 -16.41
CA PHE A 82 -9.31 29.67 -16.57
C PHE A 82 -10.71 29.40 -17.12
N ASN A 83 -10.99 28.16 -17.55
CA ASN A 83 -12.34 27.70 -17.88
C ASN A 83 -13.11 27.27 -16.62
N LEU A 84 -12.42 26.97 -15.52
CA LEU A 84 -13.03 26.53 -14.27
C LEU A 84 -13.67 27.71 -13.53
N THR A 85 -14.96 27.61 -13.22
CA THR A 85 -15.68 28.69 -12.52
C THR A 85 -15.09 28.96 -11.12
N SER A 86 -14.62 27.91 -10.45
CA SER A 86 -14.03 28.01 -9.10
C SER A 86 -12.74 28.82 -9.04
N ILE A 87 -12.06 29.11 -10.16
CA ILE A 87 -10.78 29.81 -10.09
C ILE A 87 -10.94 31.31 -9.78
N LYS A 88 -12.11 31.89 -10.11
CA LYS A 88 -12.37 33.33 -10.02
C LYS A 88 -12.32 33.92 -8.60
N LYS A 89 -12.41 33.07 -7.56
CA LYS A 89 -12.35 33.50 -6.15
C LYS A 89 -10.92 33.64 -5.59
N TYR A 90 -9.92 33.25 -6.36
CA TYR A 90 -8.53 33.21 -5.90
C TYR A 90 -7.70 34.30 -6.55
N ASN A 91 -6.83 34.93 -5.75
CA ASN A 91 -5.97 36.04 -6.19
C ASN A 91 -4.62 35.55 -6.68
N LYS A 92 -4.04 34.56 -5.99
CA LYS A 92 -2.77 33.92 -6.34
C LYS A 92 -2.98 32.42 -6.47
N ILE A 93 -2.32 31.82 -7.46
CA ILE A 93 -2.44 30.40 -7.77
C ILE A 93 -1.04 29.80 -7.83
N LEU A 94 -0.85 28.71 -7.10
CA LEU A 94 0.32 27.84 -7.15
C LEU A 94 -0.14 26.48 -7.70
N TYR A 95 0.21 26.20 -8.94
CA TYR A 95 0.02 24.89 -9.53
C TYR A 95 1.16 23.95 -9.12
N LEU A 96 0.81 22.71 -8.76
CA LEU A 96 1.74 21.64 -8.45
C LEU A 96 1.35 20.37 -9.22
N ASP A 97 2.32 19.73 -9.87
CA ASP A 97 2.18 18.35 -10.33
C ASP A 97 2.08 17.37 -9.15
N THR A 98 1.53 16.18 -9.41
CA THR A 98 1.33 15.16 -8.37
C THR A 98 2.63 14.55 -7.85
N ASP A 99 3.73 14.66 -8.61
CA ASP A 99 5.04 14.11 -8.27
C ASP A 99 5.93 15.10 -7.49
N ILE A 100 5.28 15.89 -6.64
CA ILE A 100 5.90 16.88 -5.77
C ILE A 100 5.69 16.45 -4.31
N LEU A 101 6.69 16.72 -3.47
CA LEU A 101 6.53 16.70 -2.02
C LEU A 101 6.91 18.05 -1.43
N ILE A 102 6.19 18.43 -0.38
CA ILE A 102 6.38 19.67 0.37
C ILE A 102 7.08 19.35 1.69
N LYS A 103 8.14 20.11 1.98
CA LYS A 103 8.99 19.88 3.14
C LYS A 103 8.90 20.96 4.21
N LYS A 104 8.42 22.15 3.85
CA LYS A 104 8.35 23.32 4.74
C LYS A 104 7.12 24.16 4.39
N GLU A 105 6.91 25.21 5.17
CA GLU A 105 5.81 26.18 5.02
C GLU A 105 5.64 26.68 3.57
N ILE A 106 4.55 26.25 2.93
CA ILE A 106 4.25 26.54 1.52
C ILE A 106 3.69 27.95 1.32
N ASN A 107 3.11 28.57 2.36
CA ASN A 107 2.47 29.89 2.23
C ASN A 107 3.48 30.97 1.80
N LYS A 108 4.73 30.88 2.28
CA LYS A 108 5.83 31.78 1.90
C LYS A 108 6.16 31.75 0.41
N VAL A 109 5.79 30.67 -0.30
CA VAL A 109 5.97 30.59 -1.75
C VAL A 109 5.10 31.63 -2.47
N PHE A 110 3.90 31.92 -1.96
CA PHE A 110 3.03 32.95 -2.55
C PHE A 110 3.58 34.37 -2.44
N ASP A 111 4.47 34.64 -1.49
CA ASP A 111 5.09 35.96 -1.30
C ASP A 111 6.07 36.31 -2.43
N LEU A 112 6.59 35.30 -3.14
CA LEU A 112 7.45 35.50 -4.32
C LEU A 112 6.67 36.09 -5.52
N CYS A 113 5.35 35.92 -5.54
CA CYS A 113 4.50 36.40 -6.61
C CYS A 113 4.18 37.89 -6.42
N VAL A 114 5.04 38.74 -6.96
CA VAL A 114 4.96 40.21 -6.87
C VAL A 114 4.59 40.89 -8.19
N GLU A 115 4.90 40.26 -9.32
CA GLU A 115 4.61 40.74 -10.67
C GLU A 115 3.54 39.88 -11.37
N ASP A 116 2.87 40.45 -12.36
CA ASP A 116 1.88 39.76 -13.19
C ASP A 116 2.54 38.94 -14.32
N VAL A 117 3.43 38.03 -13.92
CA VAL A 117 4.17 37.10 -14.80
C VAL A 117 4.04 35.66 -14.31
N LEU A 118 4.36 34.69 -15.17
CA LEU A 118 4.37 33.27 -14.84
C LEU A 118 5.70 32.90 -14.15
N TYR A 119 5.67 32.67 -12.84
CA TYR A 119 6.83 32.17 -12.12
C TYR A 119 6.91 30.65 -12.29
N ALA A 120 8.06 30.16 -12.76
CA ALA A 120 8.30 28.74 -12.98
C ALA A 120 9.72 28.35 -12.54
N LEU A 121 9.97 27.06 -12.32
CA LEU A 121 11.30 26.60 -11.89
C LEU A 121 12.21 26.39 -13.10
N GLY A 122 13.26 27.20 -13.21
CA GLY A 122 14.18 27.14 -14.36
C GLY A 122 14.86 25.78 -14.53
N GLU A 123 14.74 25.22 -15.72
CA GLU A 123 15.17 23.87 -16.10
C GLU A 123 15.35 23.81 -17.62
N GLY A 124 16.40 23.14 -18.10
CA GLY A 124 16.63 22.94 -19.53
C GLY A 124 16.87 24.21 -20.35
N GLU A 125 16.78 24.07 -21.67
CA GLU A 125 17.03 25.15 -22.63
C GLU A 125 15.98 25.14 -23.75
N ILE A 126 15.57 26.31 -24.22
CA ILE A 126 14.55 26.47 -25.28
C ILE A 126 14.95 25.85 -26.64
N THR A 127 16.22 25.48 -26.79
CA THR A 127 16.76 24.80 -27.98
C THR A 127 16.67 23.28 -27.91
N ARG A 128 16.08 22.73 -26.84
CA ARG A 128 15.82 21.30 -26.68
C ARG A 128 14.35 20.97 -26.93
N TYR A 129 14.11 19.75 -27.37
CA TYR A 129 12.80 19.25 -27.77
C TYR A 129 11.73 19.38 -26.68
N GLU A 130 12.06 19.05 -25.43
CA GLU A 130 11.13 19.08 -24.30
C GLU A 130 10.70 20.49 -23.88
N TRP A 131 11.39 21.52 -24.37
CA TRP A 131 11.14 22.93 -24.09
C TRP A 131 10.79 23.75 -25.33
N GLY A 132 10.58 23.09 -26.47
CA GLY A 132 9.94 23.69 -27.65
C GLY A 132 10.87 24.14 -28.77
N ASP A 133 12.01 23.48 -28.97
CA ASP A 133 12.92 23.74 -30.10
C ASP A 133 12.20 23.96 -31.44
N THR A 134 11.21 23.13 -31.77
CA THR A 134 10.43 23.22 -33.01
C THR A 134 9.38 24.33 -33.00
N LEU A 135 8.95 24.80 -31.82
CA LEU A 135 8.09 25.97 -31.68
C LEU A 135 8.87 27.28 -31.82
N PHE A 136 10.08 27.35 -31.29
CA PHE A 136 10.96 28.51 -31.43
C PHE A 136 11.62 28.58 -32.82
N GLY A 137 12.12 27.45 -33.34
CA GLY A 137 12.88 27.42 -34.58
C GLY A 137 14.06 28.39 -34.55
N ASP A 138 14.19 29.21 -35.60
CA ASP A 138 15.23 30.23 -35.70
C ASP A 138 15.06 31.39 -34.69
N GLU A 139 13.85 31.61 -34.14
CA GLU A 139 13.60 32.67 -33.16
C GLU A 139 14.41 32.45 -31.86
N ALA A 140 14.79 31.21 -31.55
CA ALA A 140 15.62 30.89 -30.38
C ALA A 140 16.96 31.68 -30.36
N LYS A 141 17.47 32.09 -31.53
CA LYS A 141 18.71 32.88 -31.65
C LYS A 141 18.55 34.31 -31.14
N ASN A 142 17.32 34.84 -31.10
CA ASN A 142 17.02 36.20 -30.66
C ASN A 142 17.02 36.34 -29.13
N TYR A 143 16.99 35.22 -28.39
CA TYR A 143 16.98 35.22 -26.94
C TYR A 143 18.41 35.05 -26.39
N ALA A 144 18.84 36.05 -25.60
CA ALA A 144 20.14 36.04 -24.94
C ALA A 144 20.20 34.96 -23.84
N ASP A 145 19.20 34.92 -22.97
CA ASP A 145 18.98 33.83 -22.02
C ASP A 145 18.12 32.75 -22.66
N LYS A 146 18.64 31.54 -22.75
CA LYS A 146 17.96 30.37 -23.31
C LYS A 146 17.46 29.41 -22.24
N THR A 147 17.68 29.72 -20.96
CA THR A 147 17.27 28.88 -19.83
C THR A 147 15.75 28.74 -19.84
N ALA A 148 15.23 27.53 -20.06
CA ALA A 148 13.80 27.28 -20.05
C ALA A 148 13.30 27.06 -18.61
N PHE A 149 12.15 26.40 -18.44
CA PHE A 149 11.61 26.05 -17.13
C PHE A 149 10.70 24.81 -17.19
N SER A 150 10.55 24.18 -16.04
CA SER A 150 9.62 23.08 -15.79
C SER A 150 8.18 23.59 -15.70
N SER A 151 7.21 22.88 -16.29
CA SER A 151 5.79 23.22 -16.13
C SER A 151 5.14 22.61 -14.88
N GLY A 152 5.88 21.84 -14.07
CA GLY A 152 5.34 21.15 -12.90
C GLY A 152 5.12 22.02 -11.66
N ILE A 153 5.73 23.21 -11.62
CA ILE A 153 5.51 24.21 -10.58
C ILE A 153 5.28 25.56 -11.25
N LEU A 154 4.05 26.10 -11.15
CA LEU A 154 3.70 27.40 -11.72
C LEU A 154 3.06 28.28 -10.65
N LEU A 155 3.60 29.47 -10.42
CA LEU A 155 3.08 30.46 -9.48
C LEU A 155 2.74 31.75 -10.23
N PHE A 156 1.55 32.32 -9.98
CA PHE A 156 1.13 33.56 -10.64
C PHE A 156 -0.06 34.25 -9.97
N ASN A 157 -0.22 35.54 -10.26
CA ASN A 157 -1.43 36.30 -9.95
C ASN A 157 -2.54 35.92 -10.95
N ASN A 158 -3.76 35.70 -10.44
CA ASN A 158 -4.95 35.53 -11.25
C ASN A 158 -5.39 36.88 -11.84
N CYS A 159 -4.78 37.25 -12.98
CA CYS A 159 -4.97 38.55 -13.62
C CYS A 159 -5.13 38.42 -15.14
N GLU A 160 -5.53 39.51 -15.80
CA GLU A 160 -5.79 39.53 -17.24
C GLU A 160 -4.57 39.16 -18.09
N LYS A 161 -3.35 39.54 -17.66
CA LYS A 161 -2.11 39.20 -18.38
C LYS A 161 -1.86 37.69 -18.43
N ILE A 162 -2.06 36.99 -17.30
CA ILE A 162 -1.89 35.54 -17.24
C ILE A 162 -3.04 34.82 -17.95
N GLN A 163 -4.27 35.33 -17.87
CA GLN A 163 -5.38 34.82 -18.67
C GLN A 163 -5.13 34.98 -20.18
N PHE A 164 -4.52 36.10 -20.59
CA PHE A 164 -4.07 36.31 -21.97
C PHE A 164 -3.00 35.28 -22.37
N LEU A 165 -2.00 35.05 -21.52
CA LEU A 165 -0.96 34.06 -21.77
C LEU A 165 -1.54 32.64 -21.97
N PHE A 166 -2.41 32.18 -21.08
CA PHE A 166 -3.05 30.86 -21.19
C PHE A 166 -3.95 30.73 -22.43
N ARG A 167 -4.59 31.82 -22.85
CA ARG A 167 -5.34 31.83 -24.11
C ARG A 167 -4.42 31.60 -25.32
N LYS A 168 -3.26 32.26 -25.34
CA LYS A 168 -2.26 32.08 -26.40
C LYS A 168 -1.63 30.70 -26.40
N ILE A 169 -1.37 30.13 -25.22
CA ILE A 169 -0.94 28.74 -25.08
C ILE A 169 -1.98 27.79 -25.71
N ASN A 170 -3.26 27.95 -25.39
CA ASN A 170 -4.34 27.12 -25.95
C ASN A 170 -4.51 27.30 -27.48
N GLU A 171 -4.35 28.53 -27.99
CA GLU A 171 -4.32 28.80 -29.45
C GLU A 171 -3.16 28.05 -30.13
N ASP A 172 -1.96 28.06 -29.55
CA ASP A 172 -0.81 27.35 -30.13
C ASP A 172 -0.95 25.82 -30.00
N VAL A 173 -1.45 25.31 -28.88
CA VAL A 173 -1.70 23.85 -28.68
C VAL A 173 -2.65 23.28 -29.73
N THR A 174 -3.58 24.10 -30.23
CA THR A 174 -4.55 23.69 -31.25
C THR A 174 -4.05 23.90 -32.68
N SER A 175 -3.20 24.91 -32.92
CA SER A 175 -2.77 25.30 -34.26
C SER A 175 -1.38 24.80 -34.67
N ARG A 176 -0.52 24.44 -33.72
CA ARG A 176 0.87 24.01 -33.96
C ARG A 176 1.08 22.65 -33.31
N TYR A 177 1.54 21.67 -34.08
CA TYR A 177 1.80 20.34 -33.53
C TYR A 177 3.17 20.25 -32.86
N HIS A 178 3.18 19.74 -31.64
CA HIS A 178 4.35 19.36 -30.86
C HIS A 178 4.01 18.09 -30.08
N SER A 179 4.84 17.05 -30.21
CA SER A 179 4.57 15.73 -29.62
C SER A 179 4.85 15.67 -28.11
N PHE A 180 5.63 16.60 -27.56
CA PHE A 180 5.87 16.72 -26.12
C PHE A 180 4.78 17.56 -25.42
N TYR A 181 3.61 16.96 -25.19
CA TYR A 181 2.44 17.44 -24.42
C TYR A 181 2.24 18.96 -24.26
N ASP A 182 2.28 19.54 -23.06
CA ASP A 182 1.88 20.93 -22.75
C ASP A 182 3.08 21.88 -22.50
N GLN A 183 4.15 21.39 -21.85
CA GLN A 183 5.30 22.20 -21.42
C GLN A 183 5.90 23.09 -22.53
N PRO A 184 6.17 22.62 -23.76
CA PRO A 184 6.78 23.43 -24.82
C PRO A 184 5.93 24.64 -25.19
N TYR A 185 4.61 24.50 -25.20
CA TYR A 185 3.69 25.58 -25.53
C TYR A 185 3.67 26.65 -24.43
N ILE A 186 3.73 26.23 -23.17
CA ILE A 186 3.83 27.13 -22.02
C ILE A 186 5.14 27.92 -22.10
N VAL A 187 6.26 27.23 -22.31
CA VAL A 187 7.59 27.87 -22.44
C VAL A 187 7.63 28.84 -23.62
N TYR A 188 7.24 28.39 -24.82
CA TYR A 188 7.25 29.22 -26.02
C TYR A 188 6.44 30.50 -25.86
N ASN A 189 5.20 30.41 -25.39
CA ASN A 189 4.34 31.57 -25.25
C ASN A 189 4.83 32.51 -24.14
N ALA A 190 5.36 31.98 -23.04
CA ALA A 190 5.87 32.82 -21.96
C ALA A 190 7.08 33.64 -22.41
N PHE A 191 7.98 33.06 -23.22
CA PHE A 191 9.09 33.76 -23.88
C PHE A 191 8.61 34.77 -24.92
N LYS A 192 7.70 34.37 -25.81
CA LYS A 192 7.17 35.21 -26.90
C LYS A 192 6.54 36.50 -26.39
N TYR A 193 5.81 36.42 -25.29
CA TYR A 193 5.13 37.55 -24.68
C TYR A 193 5.90 38.20 -23.54
N ASN A 194 7.09 37.69 -23.21
CA ASN A 194 7.91 38.16 -22.09
C ASN A 194 7.13 38.21 -20.75
N LEU A 195 6.39 37.13 -20.45
CA LEU A 195 5.53 36.99 -19.27
C LEU A 195 5.99 35.85 -18.37
N TYR A 196 7.28 35.78 -18.03
CA TYR A 196 7.82 34.73 -17.17
C TYR A 196 8.90 35.22 -16.22
N ASN A 197 9.09 34.45 -15.14
CA ASN A 197 10.27 34.49 -14.29
C ASN A 197 10.67 33.05 -13.92
N ASN A 198 11.83 32.61 -14.39
CA ASN A 198 12.33 31.24 -14.17
C ASN A 198 13.44 31.15 -13.11
N GLN A 199 13.72 32.24 -12.38
CA GLN A 199 14.82 32.30 -11.43
C GLN A 199 14.35 32.33 -9.98
N LEU A 200 13.27 33.07 -9.66
CA LEU A 200 12.88 33.30 -8.28
C LEU A 200 12.46 32.02 -7.55
N LEU A 201 11.78 31.08 -8.22
CA LEU A 201 11.40 29.80 -7.61
C LEU A 201 12.59 28.91 -7.26
N LYS A 202 13.79 29.11 -7.84
CA LYS A 202 15.00 28.35 -7.46
C LYS A 202 15.42 28.60 -6.00
N SER A 203 14.94 29.67 -5.38
CA SER A 203 15.19 29.96 -3.96
C SER A 203 14.38 29.09 -2.99
N VAL A 204 13.31 28.44 -3.47
CA VAL A 204 12.37 27.66 -2.64
C VAL A 204 12.05 26.28 -3.20
N ALA A 205 12.45 25.97 -4.43
CA ALA A 205 12.10 24.72 -5.10
C ALA A 205 13.30 24.10 -5.84
N VAL A 206 13.34 22.77 -5.86
CA VAL A 206 14.39 21.97 -6.51
C VAL A 206 13.81 20.78 -7.27
N ILE A 207 14.56 20.31 -8.26
CA ILE A 207 14.22 19.18 -9.14
C ILE A 207 15.19 18.04 -8.90
N ASN A 208 14.67 16.82 -8.74
CA ASN A 208 15.43 15.58 -8.53
C ASN A 208 16.39 15.62 -7.33
N ASP A 209 16.16 16.51 -6.38
CA ASP A 209 16.90 16.57 -5.12
C ASP A 209 16.26 15.64 -4.09
N GLN A 210 16.92 14.51 -3.83
CA GLN A 210 16.51 13.54 -2.80
C GLN A 210 17.16 13.80 -1.43
N ASN A 211 17.83 14.94 -1.26
CA ASN A 211 18.43 15.34 0.01
C ASN A 211 17.36 15.86 0.97
N ILE A 212 16.95 15.01 1.91
CA ILE A 212 16.02 15.40 2.98
C ILE A 212 16.58 16.47 3.92
N HIS A 213 17.85 16.87 3.82
CA HIS A 213 18.44 17.98 4.58
C HIS A 213 18.47 19.31 3.80
N SER A 214 18.05 19.31 2.53
CA SER A 214 17.96 20.51 1.68
C SER A 214 17.08 21.61 2.30
N ASP A 215 17.42 22.88 2.14
CA ASP A 215 16.62 23.97 2.74
C ASP A 215 15.37 24.36 1.95
N MET A 216 15.12 23.66 0.84
CA MET A 216 14.03 23.93 -0.09
C MET A 216 12.66 23.54 0.46
N VAL A 217 11.64 24.25 0.01
CA VAL A 217 10.23 24.05 0.38
C VAL A 217 9.60 22.98 -0.49
N ILE A 218 9.84 23.04 -1.80
CA ILE A 218 9.22 22.17 -2.82
C ILE A 218 10.27 21.26 -3.43
N HIS A 219 10.04 19.95 -3.36
CA HIS A 219 10.86 18.94 -4.04
C HIS A 219 10.05 18.30 -5.16
N HIS A 220 10.49 18.50 -6.40
CA HIS A 220 9.86 17.94 -7.59
C HIS A 220 10.65 16.72 -8.07
N PHE A 221 9.95 15.60 -8.29
CA PHE A 221 10.54 14.33 -8.73
C PHE A 221 10.06 13.96 -10.14
N PRO A 222 10.37 14.78 -11.17
CA PRO A 222 9.86 14.56 -12.51
C PRO A 222 10.43 13.30 -13.14
N SER A 223 9.59 12.64 -13.93
CA SER A 223 9.99 11.63 -14.91
C SER A 223 9.05 11.69 -16.11
N GLY A 224 9.25 10.85 -17.11
CA GLY A 224 8.44 10.86 -18.32
C GLY A 224 6.92 10.85 -18.04
N PRO A 225 6.12 11.66 -18.75
CA PRO A 225 4.67 11.67 -18.58
C PRO A 225 4.05 10.28 -18.78
N GLY A 226 3.12 9.89 -17.90
CA GLY A 226 2.51 8.56 -17.89
C GLY A 226 3.35 7.46 -17.22
N ILE A 227 4.60 7.74 -16.84
CA ILE A 227 5.44 6.84 -16.04
C ILE A 227 5.30 7.26 -14.58
N TYR A 228 4.86 6.35 -13.69
CA TYR A 228 4.62 6.67 -12.27
C TYR A 228 5.48 5.86 -11.30
N GLN A 229 5.93 4.65 -11.68
CA GLN A 229 6.65 3.73 -10.78
C GLN A 229 7.94 4.32 -10.17
N PRO A 230 8.87 4.89 -10.96
CA PRO A 230 10.08 5.50 -10.39
C PRO A 230 9.76 6.67 -9.44
N LYS A 231 8.72 7.45 -9.76
CA LYS A 231 8.29 8.59 -8.96
C LYS A 231 7.72 8.14 -7.62
N LEU A 232 6.82 7.15 -7.63
CA LEU A 232 6.29 6.55 -6.41
C LEU A 232 7.40 6.01 -5.51
N ILE A 233 8.39 5.29 -6.06
CA ILE A 233 9.51 4.75 -5.28
C ILE A 233 10.30 5.88 -4.63
N ILE A 234 10.71 6.88 -5.41
CA ILE A 234 11.54 8.00 -4.93
C ILE A 234 10.77 8.83 -3.90
N MET A 235 9.52 9.18 -4.19
CA MET A 235 8.66 9.91 -3.27
C MET A 235 8.43 9.12 -1.99
N THR A 236 8.27 7.79 -2.06
CA THR A 236 7.97 6.96 -0.87
C THR A 236 9.18 6.89 0.04
N ASP A 237 10.37 6.70 -0.55
CA ASP A 237 11.63 6.72 0.18
C ASP A 237 11.89 8.11 0.80
N PHE A 238 11.73 9.18 0.02
CA PHE A 238 11.93 10.55 0.50
C PHE A 238 10.99 10.90 1.65
N LEU A 239 9.69 10.61 1.51
CA LEU A 239 8.68 10.85 2.53
C LEU A 239 8.93 9.99 3.78
N SER A 240 9.31 8.73 3.62
CA SER A 240 9.71 7.85 4.74
C SER A 240 10.91 8.41 5.51
N ARG A 241 11.94 8.87 4.78
CA ARG A 241 13.11 9.52 5.38
C ARG A 241 12.75 10.85 6.04
N MET A 242 11.83 11.64 5.48
CA MET A 242 11.32 12.84 6.14
C MET A 242 10.58 12.52 7.44
N ARG A 243 9.69 11.51 7.44
CA ARG A 243 9.01 11.04 8.66
C ARG A 243 10.01 10.65 9.74
N ASN A 244 11.05 9.89 9.37
CA ASN A 244 12.13 9.49 10.27
C ASN A 244 13.08 10.64 10.66
N HIS A 245 13.11 11.75 9.92
CA HIS A 245 13.94 12.91 10.23
C HIS A 245 13.20 13.93 11.11
N CYS A 246 11.89 14.07 10.94
CA CYS A 246 11.07 14.94 11.77
C CYS A 246 10.98 14.46 13.23
N SER A 247 11.27 13.18 13.50
CA SER A 247 11.51 12.73 14.88
C SER A 247 12.75 13.38 15.52
N ASN A 248 13.70 13.92 14.74
CA ASN A 248 15.00 14.43 15.19
C ASN A 248 15.19 15.95 15.04
N LYS A 249 14.20 16.72 14.52
CA LYS A 249 14.31 18.18 14.38
C LYS A 249 13.20 18.89 15.13
N LYS A 250 13.27 18.79 16.45
CA LYS A 250 12.33 19.40 17.37
C LYS A 250 12.54 20.92 17.45
N SER A 251 11.53 21.70 17.08
CA SER A 251 11.54 23.18 17.19
C SER A 251 11.13 23.69 18.59
N PHE A 252 10.84 22.77 19.51
CA PHE A 252 10.34 23.04 20.85
C PHE A 252 11.12 22.23 21.88
N THR A 253 11.11 22.70 23.13
CA THR A 253 11.70 21.97 24.25
C THR A 253 10.65 21.08 24.94
N LEU A 254 11.03 19.88 25.38
CA LEU A 254 10.15 18.87 25.98
C LEU A 254 10.77 18.32 27.27
N CYS A 255 9.96 18.32 28.33
CA CYS A 255 10.30 17.73 29.61
C CYS A 255 9.67 16.35 29.74
N LEU A 256 10.44 15.32 30.09
CA LEU A 256 9.88 14.07 30.60
C LEU A 256 9.42 14.27 32.04
N ASN A 257 8.18 13.92 32.37
CA ASN A 257 7.63 14.01 33.72
C ASN A 257 7.04 12.69 34.18
N MET A 258 7.50 12.21 35.33
CA MET A 258 7.10 10.92 35.88
C MET A 258 6.94 11.02 37.40
N ILE A 259 6.10 10.13 37.95
CA ILE A 259 6.12 9.79 39.37
C ILE A 259 6.59 8.34 39.51
N VAL A 260 7.43 8.05 40.49
CA VAL A 260 8.02 6.71 40.69
C VAL A 260 7.93 6.27 42.14
N LYS A 261 7.83 4.95 42.35
CA LYS A 261 7.94 4.31 43.68
C LYS A 261 8.30 2.83 43.55
N ASP A 262 9.49 2.46 43.99
CA ASP A 262 9.98 1.07 44.00
C ASP A 262 9.95 0.39 42.61
N GLU A 263 10.44 1.07 41.58
CA GLU A 263 10.42 0.63 40.17
C GLU A 263 11.78 0.20 39.62
N SER A 264 12.73 -0.14 40.50
CA SER A 264 14.11 -0.53 40.11
C SER A 264 14.15 -1.67 39.09
N HIS A 265 13.17 -2.58 39.10
CA HIS A 265 13.09 -3.73 38.21
C HIS A 265 12.66 -3.40 36.78
N VAL A 266 12.11 -2.21 36.50
CA VAL A 266 11.55 -1.85 35.18
C VAL A 266 12.00 -0.50 34.66
N ILE A 267 12.33 0.45 35.53
CA ILE A 267 12.54 1.85 35.16
C ILE A 267 13.59 2.05 34.05
N ILE A 268 14.71 1.31 34.08
CA ILE A 268 15.75 1.40 33.04
C ILE A 268 15.23 0.96 31.67
N THR A 269 14.40 -0.08 31.62
CA THR A 269 13.80 -0.56 30.36
C THR A 269 12.86 0.49 29.79
N THR A 270 12.03 1.09 30.63
CA THR A 270 11.12 2.18 30.25
C THR A 270 11.87 3.40 29.74
N LEU A 271 12.89 3.86 30.49
CA LEU A 271 13.69 5.03 30.12
C LEU A 271 14.46 4.81 28.81
N LYS A 272 15.05 3.62 28.60
CA LYS A 272 15.67 3.25 27.32
C LYS A 272 14.66 3.33 26.17
N ASN A 273 13.51 2.67 26.31
CA ASN A 273 12.49 2.61 25.28
C ASN A 273 12.00 3.99 24.84
N ILE A 274 11.74 4.90 25.79
CA ILE A 274 11.21 6.22 25.46
C ILE A 274 12.31 7.17 24.95
N CYS A 275 13.51 7.13 25.52
CA CYS A 275 14.62 8.01 25.09
C CYS A 275 15.27 7.58 23.77
N GLU A 276 15.07 6.34 23.31
CA GLU A 276 15.45 5.92 21.95
C GLU A 276 14.52 6.47 20.88
N LYS A 277 13.32 6.94 21.27
CA LYS A 277 12.24 7.33 20.36
C LYS A 277 11.86 8.80 20.43
N ILE A 278 12.18 9.46 21.54
CA ILE A 278 11.85 10.86 21.82
C ILE A 278 13.06 11.55 22.42
N ASP A 279 13.45 12.67 21.82
CA ASP A 279 14.48 13.55 22.36
C ASP A 279 13.91 14.47 23.45
N PHE A 280 14.47 14.36 24.66
CA PHE A 280 14.11 15.18 25.82
C PHE A 280 15.20 16.22 26.12
N ASP A 281 14.78 17.46 26.35
CA ASP A 281 15.67 18.57 26.74
C ASP A 281 15.81 18.68 28.26
N TYR A 282 14.81 18.16 28.96
CA TYR A 282 14.73 18.20 30.41
C TYR A 282 14.00 16.99 30.96
N TRP A 283 14.24 16.65 32.23
CA TRP A 283 13.42 15.68 32.94
C TRP A 283 13.12 16.14 34.37
N VAL A 284 11.94 15.82 34.85
CA VAL A 284 11.52 16.01 36.25
C VAL A 284 10.83 14.74 36.69
N ILE A 285 11.48 13.97 37.55
CA ILE A 285 10.93 12.72 38.07
C ILE A 285 10.76 12.86 39.57
N CYS A 286 9.54 12.59 40.06
CA CYS A 286 9.23 12.68 41.47
C CYS A 286 9.16 11.29 42.11
N ASP A 287 10.14 10.99 42.96
CA ASP A 287 10.11 9.84 43.83
C ASP A 287 9.09 10.05 44.96
N THR A 288 8.18 9.09 45.11
CA THR A 288 7.09 9.17 46.10
C THR A 288 7.32 8.27 47.32
N GLY A 289 8.60 8.01 47.63
CA GLY A 289 9.04 7.22 48.77
C GLY A 289 9.53 5.83 48.39
N SER A 290 10.41 5.71 47.40
CA SER A 290 11.08 4.44 47.10
C SER A 290 12.02 4.02 48.22
N SER A 291 12.04 2.72 48.48
CA SER A 291 12.88 2.01 49.43
C SER A 291 13.93 1.12 48.76
N ASP A 292 13.82 0.92 47.44
CA ASP A 292 14.81 0.24 46.60
C ASP A 292 15.75 1.24 45.91
N ASN A 293 16.56 0.76 44.97
CA ASN A 293 17.55 1.55 44.23
C ASN A 293 16.97 2.32 43.01
N THR A 294 15.66 2.59 42.98
CA THR A 294 15.02 3.31 41.86
C THR A 294 15.66 4.67 41.58
N LYS A 295 15.95 5.42 42.64
CA LYS A 295 16.48 6.80 42.55
C LYS A 295 17.87 6.82 41.92
N GLU A 296 18.73 5.92 42.39
CA GLU A 296 20.10 5.77 41.93
C GLU A 296 20.13 5.40 40.44
N LEU A 297 19.29 4.44 40.03
CA LEU A 297 19.18 4.01 38.63
C LEU A 297 18.73 5.14 37.69
N ILE A 298 17.76 5.96 38.11
CA ILE A 298 17.30 7.11 37.32
C ILE A 298 18.42 8.12 37.14
N GLN A 299 19.13 8.46 38.23
CA GLN A 299 20.20 9.44 38.20
C GLN A 299 21.35 8.97 37.31
N GLU A 300 21.83 7.73 37.49
CA GLU A 300 22.89 7.14 36.67
C GLU A 300 22.52 7.11 35.17
N PHE A 301 21.28 6.78 34.83
CA PHE A 301 20.81 6.75 33.44
C PHE A 301 20.88 8.13 32.77
N PHE A 302 20.38 9.17 33.44
CA PHE A 302 20.36 10.52 32.85
C PHE A 302 21.72 11.22 32.90
N ASP A 303 22.59 10.87 33.86
CA ASP A 303 23.99 11.31 33.89
C ASP A 303 24.75 10.77 32.66
N ASP A 304 24.56 9.49 32.31
CA ASP A 304 25.13 8.88 31.09
C ASP A 304 24.62 9.54 29.81
N LYS A 305 23.30 9.80 29.73
CA LYS A 305 22.66 10.48 28.59
C LYS A 305 22.98 11.98 28.49
N LYS A 306 23.52 12.59 29.56
CA LYS A 306 23.82 14.02 29.66
C LYS A 306 22.60 14.92 29.43
N ILE A 307 21.42 14.48 29.87
CA ILE A 307 20.19 15.27 29.80
C ILE A 307 19.97 15.94 31.16
N LYS A 308 19.79 17.27 31.15
CA LYS A 308 19.58 18.04 32.37
C LYS A 308 18.25 17.66 33.02
N GLY A 309 18.19 17.53 34.34
CA GLY A 309 16.93 17.31 35.03
C GLY A 309 17.03 17.26 36.54
N GLU A 310 15.90 16.95 37.19
CA GLU A 310 15.74 16.94 38.63
C GLU A 310 15.00 15.69 39.11
N LEU A 311 15.60 15.02 40.10
CA LEU A 311 14.95 13.98 40.89
C LEU A 311 14.49 14.59 42.22
N ILE A 312 13.18 14.54 42.49
CA ILE A 312 12.57 15.19 43.65
C ILE A 312 11.90 14.14 44.52
N SER A 313 12.13 14.19 45.83
CA SER A 313 11.43 13.29 46.77
C SER A 313 10.22 14.00 47.40
N ASN A 314 9.04 13.39 47.28
CA ASN A 314 7.81 13.86 47.89
C ASN A 314 7.16 12.75 48.73
N GLN A 315 6.37 13.15 49.72
CA GLN A 315 5.48 12.20 50.40
C GLN A 315 4.35 11.80 49.46
N TRP A 316 4.01 10.50 49.45
CA TRP A 316 2.85 9.98 48.74
C TRP A 316 1.54 10.44 49.41
N VAL A 317 0.61 11.00 48.62
CA VAL A 317 -0.75 11.33 49.04
C VAL A 317 -1.75 10.56 48.17
N ASN A 318 -1.78 10.84 46.87
CA ASN A 318 -2.56 10.11 45.85
C ASN A 318 -2.05 10.48 44.44
N PHE A 319 -2.56 9.82 43.40
CA PHE A 319 -2.09 10.04 42.03
C PHE A 319 -2.29 11.47 41.55
N GLY A 320 -3.49 12.04 41.73
CA GLY A 320 -3.78 13.42 41.30
C GLY A 320 -2.89 14.46 41.98
N HIS A 321 -2.70 14.34 43.29
CA HIS A 321 -1.85 15.22 44.08
C HIS A 321 -0.38 15.12 43.65
N ASN A 322 0.18 13.92 43.63
CA ASN A 322 1.61 13.72 43.33
C ASN A 322 1.95 14.03 41.87
N ARG A 323 1.06 13.74 40.90
CA ARG A 323 1.23 14.22 39.52
C ARG A 323 1.14 15.74 39.42
N SER A 324 0.23 16.38 40.16
CA SER A 324 0.14 17.84 40.19
C SER A 324 1.41 18.49 40.76
N LEU A 325 2.03 17.88 41.78
CA LEU A 325 3.35 18.31 42.26
C LEU A 325 4.43 18.14 41.20
N ALA A 326 4.47 16.99 40.53
CA ALA A 326 5.43 16.73 39.45
C ALA A 326 5.30 17.76 38.31
N PHE A 327 4.08 18.16 37.94
CA PHE A 327 3.83 19.27 37.01
C PHE A 327 4.34 20.59 37.53
N LYS A 328 4.08 20.91 38.79
CA LYS A 328 4.53 22.16 39.40
C LYS A 328 6.06 22.27 39.39
N TYR A 329 6.77 21.16 39.57
CA TYR A 329 8.23 21.14 39.47
C TYR A 329 8.73 21.20 38.02
N ALA A 330 7.97 20.70 37.05
CA ALA A 330 8.29 20.85 35.62
C ALA A 330 7.93 22.24 35.07
N PHE A 331 7.06 22.98 35.76
CA PHE A 331 6.49 24.23 35.28
C PHE A 331 7.55 25.22 34.80
N ASN A 332 7.33 25.76 33.61
CA ASN A 332 8.15 26.77 32.97
C ASN A 332 9.61 26.36 32.63
N LYS A 333 9.94 25.06 32.66
CA LYS A 333 11.31 24.56 32.34
C LYS A 333 11.54 24.26 30.86
N THR A 334 10.47 23.94 30.15
CA THR A 334 10.44 23.58 28.72
C THR A 334 9.15 24.12 28.10
N ASP A 335 8.96 24.04 26.78
CA ASP A 335 7.72 24.47 26.13
C ASP A 335 6.58 23.49 26.38
N TYR A 336 6.89 22.19 26.35
CA TYR A 336 5.94 21.12 26.61
C TYR A 336 6.45 20.16 27.69
N VAL A 337 5.53 19.46 28.34
CA VAL A 337 5.81 18.38 29.28
C VAL A 337 5.07 17.11 28.85
N LEU A 338 5.79 16.00 28.73
CA LEU A 338 5.23 14.67 28.50
C LEU A 338 5.11 13.94 29.84
N VAL A 339 3.89 13.52 30.15
CA VAL A 339 3.61 12.67 31.32
C VAL A 339 3.72 11.22 30.89
N PHE A 340 4.57 10.45 31.58
CA PHE A 340 4.78 9.04 31.27
C PHE A 340 4.88 8.20 32.55
N ASP A 341 4.31 6.99 32.53
CA ASP A 341 4.34 6.10 33.70
C ASP A 341 5.61 5.24 33.69
N ALA A 342 6.06 4.84 34.88
CA ALA A 342 7.35 4.18 35.10
C ALA A 342 7.48 2.80 34.44
N ASP A 343 6.36 2.18 34.07
CA ASP A 343 6.28 0.85 33.48
C ASP A 343 5.56 0.83 32.11
N ASP A 344 5.29 2.00 31.51
CA ASP A 344 4.71 2.10 30.17
C ASP A 344 5.74 1.79 29.07
N THR A 345 5.29 1.35 27.89
CA THR A 345 6.17 1.07 26.73
C THR A 345 5.60 1.70 25.47
N LEU A 346 6.40 2.52 24.78
CA LEU A 346 6.08 3.07 23.47
C LEU A 346 6.43 2.06 22.36
N VAL A 347 5.44 1.71 21.53
CA VAL A 347 5.58 0.91 20.31
C VAL A 347 5.35 1.81 19.09
N GLY A 348 6.11 1.60 18.02
CA GLY A 348 6.14 2.51 16.87
C GLY A 348 6.94 3.79 17.14
N ASN A 349 6.77 4.81 16.30
CA ASN A 349 7.42 6.11 16.40
C ASN A 349 6.38 7.24 16.42
N ILE A 350 6.55 8.19 17.34
CA ILE A 350 5.68 9.38 17.42
C ILE A 350 6.23 10.43 16.46
N CYS A 351 5.40 10.85 15.50
CA CYS A 351 5.69 12.00 14.65
C CYS A 351 5.06 13.25 15.27
N PHE A 352 5.86 14.14 15.86
CA PHE A 352 5.35 15.40 16.38
C PHE A 352 4.88 16.30 15.22
N PRO A 353 3.72 16.96 15.34
CA PRO A 353 3.24 17.90 14.32
C PRO A 353 4.15 19.14 14.24
N GLU A 354 4.36 19.72 13.05
CA GLU A 354 5.25 20.90 12.93
C GLU A 354 4.72 22.13 13.67
N ASN A 355 3.40 22.27 13.75
CA ASN A 355 2.68 23.31 14.48
C ASN A 355 2.49 22.97 15.96
N MET A 356 3.52 22.45 16.64
CA MET A 356 3.42 22.09 18.07
C MET A 356 2.92 23.23 18.96
N PHE A 357 3.08 24.49 18.57
CA PHE A 357 2.62 25.66 19.34
C PHE A 357 1.16 26.07 19.10
N GLU A 358 0.44 25.41 18.19
CA GLU A 358 -0.98 25.72 17.90
C GLU A 358 -1.93 25.18 18.97
N TYR A 359 -1.57 24.04 19.57
CA TYR A 359 -2.38 23.38 20.59
C TYR A 359 -1.71 23.38 21.96
N ASP A 360 -2.56 23.43 22.98
CA ASP A 360 -2.12 23.44 24.37
C ASP A 360 -1.83 22.05 24.92
N SER A 361 -2.52 21.01 24.43
CA SER A 361 -2.24 19.64 24.81
C SER A 361 -2.37 18.68 23.65
N TYR A 362 -1.64 17.57 23.75
CA TYR A 362 -1.65 16.51 22.75
C TYR A 362 -2.03 15.17 23.35
N ALA A 363 -2.96 14.51 22.68
CA ALA A 363 -3.43 13.18 23.02
C ALA A 363 -2.66 12.11 22.24
N LEU A 364 -2.22 11.07 22.96
CA LEU A 364 -1.49 9.93 22.42
C LEU A 364 -2.33 8.66 22.50
N TRP A 365 -2.11 7.72 21.58
CA TRP A 365 -2.73 6.41 21.61
C TRP A 365 -2.20 5.56 22.76
N ILE A 366 -3.10 5.09 23.62
CA ILE A 366 -2.85 4.12 24.69
C ILE A 366 -3.58 2.81 24.34
N GLY A 367 -2.95 1.69 24.62
CA GLY A 367 -3.55 0.37 24.56
C GLY A 367 -2.65 -0.64 23.86
N ASN A 368 -3.27 -1.53 23.11
CA ASN A 368 -2.57 -2.54 22.31
C ASN A 368 -3.25 -2.66 20.94
N GLN A 369 -2.96 -3.70 20.17
CA GLN A 369 -3.59 -3.93 18.88
C GLN A 369 -5.10 -4.23 18.99
N SER A 370 -5.56 -4.73 20.13
CA SER A 370 -6.96 -5.15 20.32
C SER A 370 -7.85 -4.04 20.89
N VAL A 371 -7.35 -3.25 21.83
CA VAL A 371 -8.08 -2.16 22.48
C VAL A 371 -7.23 -0.90 22.48
N ARG A 372 -7.78 0.20 21.96
CA ARG A 372 -7.11 1.51 21.91
C ARG A 372 -8.03 2.63 22.39
N TYR A 373 -7.44 3.65 22.96
CA TYR A 373 -8.07 4.93 23.29
C TYR A 373 -7.01 6.02 23.36
N GLN A 374 -7.42 7.28 23.30
CA GLN A 374 -6.50 8.41 23.39
C GLN A 374 -6.49 9.00 24.80
N ARG A 375 -5.32 9.43 25.26
CA ARG A 375 -5.13 10.14 26.54
C ARG A 375 -4.28 11.37 26.29
N LYS A 376 -4.67 12.53 26.86
CA LYS A 376 -3.79 13.71 26.93
C LYS A 376 -2.53 13.34 27.70
N MET A 377 -1.38 13.48 27.08
CA MET A 377 -0.08 13.13 27.68
C MET A 377 0.96 14.22 27.52
N ILE A 378 0.86 15.07 26.50
CA ILE A 378 1.76 16.20 26.31
C ILE A 378 0.99 17.49 26.60
N PHE A 379 1.58 18.40 27.35
CA PHE A 379 0.91 19.60 27.84
C PHE A 379 1.82 20.83 27.69
N ASN A 380 1.22 21.96 27.35
CA ASN A 380 1.88 23.25 27.28
C ASN A 380 2.35 23.64 28.67
N ASN A 381 3.66 23.73 28.84
CA ASN A 381 4.31 23.90 30.13
C ASN A 381 4.41 25.39 30.53
N ARG A 382 3.65 26.26 29.86
CA ARG A 382 3.35 27.65 30.25
C ARG A 382 1.95 27.81 30.84
N LYS A 383 1.10 26.78 30.77
CA LYS A 383 -0.21 26.75 31.41
C LYS A 383 -0.17 25.93 32.69
N GLU A 384 -1.00 26.31 33.66
CA GLU A 384 -1.13 25.56 34.90
C GLU A 384 -2.12 24.41 34.71
N TYR A 385 -1.61 23.19 34.82
CA TYR A 385 -2.38 21.96 34.83
C TYR A 385 -2.38 21.34 36.23
N LYS A 386 -3.52 20.75 36.62
CA LYS A 386 -3.66 19.94 37.83
C LYS A 386 -4.34 18.63 37.47
N PHE A 387 -3.87 17.54 38.05
CA PHE A 387 -4.52 16.24 37.92
C PHE A 387 -5.56 16.07 39.02
N ILE A 388 -6.82 15.92 38.61
CA ILE A 388 -7.96 15.81 39.51
C ILE A 388 -8.34 14.33 39.65
N GLY A 389 -8.46 13.87 40.90
CA GLY A 389 -8.88 12.52 41.25
C GLY A 389 -7.90 11.76 42.13
N VAL A 390 -8.41 10.92 43.03
CA VAL A 390 -7.58 10.03 43.86
C VAL A 390 -6.94 8.88 43.05
N LEU A 391 -7.63 8.43 42.01
CA LEU A 391 -7.24 7.37 41.07
C LEU A 391 -8.01 7.57 39.74
N HIS A 392 -7.42 7.13 38.62
CA HIS A 392 -7.93 7.40 37.26
C HIS A 392 -8.11 8.91 36.99
N GLU A 393 -7.11 9.65 37.45
CA GLU A 393 -7.00 11.09 37.38
C GLU A 393 -7.05 11.61 35.94
N TYR A 394 -7.57 12.83 35.78
CA TYR A 394 -7.56 13.54 34.52
C TYR A 394 -6.92 14.93 34.69
N PRO A 395 -6.23 15.43 33.66
CA PRO A 395 -5.66 16.78 33.69
C PRO A 395 -6.76 17.83 33.50
N GLU A 396 -6.77 18.83 34.36
CA GLU A 396 -7.59 20.03 34.27
C GLU A 396 -6.67 21.24 34.12
N CYS A 397 -7.02 22.14 33.19
CA CYS A 397 -6.33 23.41 32.98
C CYS A 397 -7.12 24.55 33.62
N SER A 398 -6.44 25.47 34.31
CA SER A 398 -7.07 26.57 35.06
C SER A 398 -7.83 27.60 34.22
N VAL A 399 -7.56 27.68 32.92
CA VAL A 399 -8.11 28.72 32.02
C VAL A 399 -8.73 28.17 30.72
N SER A 400 -8.75 26.84 30.53
CA SER A 400 -9.05 26.09 29.29
C SER A 400 -7.86 25.78 28.37
N ASP A 401 -7.92 24.63 27.69
CA ASP A 401 -6.89 24.13 26.79
C ASP A 401 -7.47 23.60 25.47
N THR A 402 -6.76 23.87 24.38
CA THR A 402 -7.00 23.24 23.07
C THR A 402 -6.25 21.91 22.97
N VAL A 403 -6.82 20.93 22.26
CA VAL A 403 -6.30 19.56 22.23
C VAL A 403 -6.13 19.10 20.79
N PHE A 404 -5.00 18.48 20.48
CA PHE A 404 -4.77 17.80 19.21
C PHE A 404 -4.40 16.34 19.43
N SER A 405 -4.93 15.45 18.61
CA SER A 405 -4.59 14.04 18.65
C SER A 405 -3.42 13.77 17.73
N ILE A 406 -2.30 13.29 18.26
CA ILE A 406 -1.17 12.90 17.41
C ILE A 406 -1.52 11.55 16.77
N HIS A 407 -1.43 11.51 15.45
CA HIS A 407 -1.71 10.32 14.65
C HIS A 407 -0.42 9.69 14.14
N GLY A 408 -0.49 8.41 13.78
CA GLY A 408 0.64 7.65 13.26
C GLY A 408 0.58 6.18 13.66
N ASP A 409 1.48 5.39 13.11
CA ASP A 409 1.63 3.97 13.46
C ASP A 409 2.43 3.82 14.77
N TYR A 410 1.79 4.19 15.88
CA TYR A 410 2.34 4.04 17.22
C TYR A 410 1.21 3.81 18.25
N TYR A 411 1.59 3.24 19.39
CA TYR A 411 0.73 3.17 20.58
C TYR A 411 1.58 2.95 21.83
N ILE A 412 1.06 3.37 22.98
CA ILE A 412 1.69 3.18 24.28
C ILE A 412 0.97 2.03 25.00
N ILE A 413 1.71 0.98 25.33
CA ILE A 413 1.22 -0.11 26.15
C ILE A 413 1.29 0.33 27.60
N SER A 414 0.13 0.38 28.27
CA SER A 414 0.09 0.67 29.70
C SER A 414 0.66 -0.49 30.51
N GLY A 415 1.65 -0.20 31.35
CA GLY A 415 2.34 -1.19 32.16
C GLY A 415 1.43 -1.96 33.13
N LYS A 416 1.71 -3.26 33.29
CA LYS A 416 1.10 -4.12 34.33
C LYS A 416 2.17 -4.77 35.22
N THR A 417 3.39 -4.24 35.18
CA THR A 417 4.58 -4.84 35.79
C THR A 417 5.16 -3.98 36.91
N GLY A 418 4.64 -2.77 37.12
CA GLY A 418 5.03 -1.91 38.23
C GLY A 418 4.74 -2.52 39.60
N ASN A 419 5.36 -1.96 40.65
CA ASN A 419 5.34 -2.57 42.00
C ASN A 419 3.91 -2.77 42.53
N ARG A 420 3.02 -1.80 42.30
CA ARG A 420 1.60 -1.87 42.69
C ARG A 420 0.86 -3.03 42.00
N SER A 421 1.28 -3.43 40.80
CA SER A 421 0.67 -4.53 40.05
C SER A 421 1.02 -5.92 40.61
N ARG A 422 1.95 -6.00 41.58
CA ARG A 422 2.28 -7.23 42.31
C ARG A 422 1.34 -7.50 43.51
N CYS A 423 0.49 -6.54 43.88
CA CYS A 423 -0.48 -6.71 44.96
C CYS A 423 -1.68 -7.57 44.49
N VAL A 424 -1.91 -8.71 45.15
CA VAL A 424 -2.98 -9.67 44.80
C VAL A 424 -4.38 -9.02 44.84
N ASP A 425 -4.64 -8.16 45.82
CA ASP A 425 -5.94 -7.51 46.02
C ASP A 425 -6.01 -6.08 45.45
N LYS A 426 -5.10 -5.71 44.52
CA LYS A 426 -5.01 -4.36 43.94
C LYS A 426 -6.36 -3.78 43.54
N TYR A 427 -7.09 -4.48 42.65
CA TYR A 427 -8.34 -3.98 42.10
C TYR A 427 -9.46 -3.84 43.16
N LEU A 428 -9.45 -4.70 44.19
CA LEU A 428 -10.42 -4.58 45.29
C LEU A 428 -10.13 -3.35 46.14
N ASN A 429 -8.86 -3.11 46.48
CA ASN A 429 -8.44 -1.92 47.21
C ASN A 429 -8.74 -0.64 46.42
N ASP A 430 -8.53 -0.66 45.10
CA ASP A 430 -8.84 0.44 44.21
C ASP A 430 -10.35 0.74 44.19
N ALA A 431 -11.19 -0.31 44.18
CA ALA A 431 -12.64 -0.15 44.24
C ALA A 431 -13.10 0.47 45.56
N LEU A 432 -12.57 -0.01 46.70
CA LEU A 432 -12.91 0.52 48.02
C LEU A 432 -12.46 1.98 48.19
N LEU A 433 -11.27 2.33 47.67
CA LEU A 433 -10.78 3.70 47.65
C LEU A 433 -11.72 4.63 46.86
N LEU A 434 -12.11 4.20 45.66
CA LEU A 434 -13.01 4.97 44.78
C LEU A 434 -14.43 5.07 45.35
N GLU A 435 -14.92 4.03 46.03
CA GLU A 435 -16.20 4.05 46.74
C GLU A 435 -16.21 5.05 47.89
N ASN A 436 -15.15 5.08 48.71
CA ASN A 436 -15.01 6.08 49.76
C ASN A 436 -14.91 7.50 49.17
N ALA A 437 -14.06 7.68 48.15
CA ALA A 437 -13.90 8.97 47.47
C ALA A 437 -15.20 9.44 46.79
N TYR A 438 -16.00 8.52 46.25
CA TYR A 438 -17.35 8.82 45.74
C TYR A 438 -18.23 9.42 46.84
N ASN A 439 -18.29 8.76 48.01
CA ASN A 439 -19.14 9.21 49.10
C ASN A 439 -18.69 10.57 49.66
N GLU A 440 -17.39 10.78 49.79
CA GLU A 440 -16.81 12.06 50.22
C GLU A 440 -17.11 13.18 49.21
N ALA A 441 -16.88 12.96 47.92
CA ALA A 441 -17.17 13.93 46.87
C ALA A 441 -18.67 14.25 46.81
N LEU A 442 -19.54 13.24 46.98
CA LEU A 442 -20.98 13.44 47.03
C LEU A 442 -21.41 14.32 48.23
N LEU A 443 -20.80 14.10 49.40
CA LEU A 443 -21.06 14.95 50.58
C LEU A 443 -20.59 16.39 50.38
N GLN A 444 -19.53 16.59 49.59
CA GLN A 444 -18.97 17.90 49.27
C GLN A 444 -19.67 18.57 48.07
N ASN A 445 -20.63 17.90 47.44
CA ASN A 445 -21.28 18.34 46.21
C ASN A 445 -20.28 18.59 45.07
N ASP A 446 -19.23 17.77 45.00
CA ASP A 446 -18.22 17.77 43.94
C ASP A 446 -18.60 16.76 42.86
N ASP A 447 -18.73 17.25 41.62
CA ASP A 447 -19.14 16.48 40.45
C ASP A 447 -18.19 15.32 40.09
N ILE A 448 -16.97 15.30 40.63
CA ILE A 448 -16.03 14.18 40.44
C ILE A 448 -16.57 12.83 40.92
N HIS A 449 -17.54 12.83 41.85
CA HIS A 449 -18.22 11.60 42.27
C HIS A 449 -18.78 10.82 41.06
N MET A 450 -19.24 11.50 40.00
CA MET A 450 -19.72 10.85 38.79
C MET A 450 -18.62 9.99 38.13
N ARG A 451 -17.41 10.55 38.00
CA ARG A 451 -16.25 9.82 37.47
C ARG A 451 -15.85 8.66 38.38
N TYR A 452 -15.84 8.88 39.69
CA TYR A 452 -15.54 7.83 40.67
C TYR A 452 -16.52 6.65 40.58
N ALA A 453 -17.82 6.89 40.32
CA ALA A 453 -18.79 5.82 40.14
C ALA A 453 -18.42 4.86 39.00
N PHE A 454 -18.01 5.40 37.85
CA PHE A 454 -17.63 4.61 36.67
C PHE A 454 -16.36 3.79 36.93
N TYR A 455 -15.31 4.42 37.46
CA TYR A 455 -14.06 3.71 37.72
C TYR A 455 -14.15 2.76 38.91
N CYS A 456 -14.99 3.05 39.91
CA CYS A 456 -15.32 2.12 40.99
C CYS A 456 -15.94 0.84 40.41
N ALA A 457 -16.84 0.98 39.44
CA ALA A 457 -17.43 -0.16 38.73
C ALA A 457 -16.38 -0.99 37.97
N ASN A 458 -15.45 -0.33 37.24
CA ASN A 458 -14.33 -1.01 36.56
C ASN A 458 -13.45 -1.77 37.55
N SER A 459 -13.06 -1.14 38.66
CA SER A 459 -12.22 -1.77 39.69
C SER A 459 -12.92 -2.99 40.33
N TYR A 460 -14.22 -2.90 40.63
CA TYR A 460 -14.97 -4.06 41.11
C TYR A 460 -15.09 -5.18 40.07
N PHE A 461 -15.23 -4.83 38.79
CA PHE A 461 -15.27 -5.81 37.70
C PHE A 461 -13.95 -6.57 37.57
N ASP A 462 -12.83 -5.84 37.62
CA ASP A 462 -11.47 -6.39 37.53
C ASP A 462 -11.09 -7.17 38.79
N ALA A 463 -11.63 -6.80 39.97
CA ALA A 463 -11.56 -7.56 41.21
C ALA A 463 -12.49 -8.79 41.24
N ASN A 464 -13.18 -9.09 40.13
CA ASN A 464 -14.16 -10.17 40.00
C ASN A 464 -15.33 -10.10 41.03
N LYS A 465 -15.65 -8.91 41.54
CA LYS A 465 -16.80 -8.62 42.43
C LYS A 465 -18.00 -8.19 41.58
N ILE A 466 -18.50 -9.14 40.80
CA ILE A 466 -19.42 -8.88 39.68
C ILE A 466 -20.74 -8.21 40.09
N LYS A 467 -21.30 -8.56 41.27
CA LYS A 467 -22.55 -7.94 41.75
C LYS A 467 -22.35 -6.46 42.09
N GLN A 468 -21.24 -6.11 42.73
CA GLN A 468 -20.88 -4.72 43.04
C GLN A 468 -20.60 -3.93 41.75
N ALA A 469 -19.89 -4.53 40.80
CA ALA A 469 -19.65 -3.91 39.49
C ALA A 469 -20.98 -3.54 38.80
N ILE A 470 -21.94 -4.47 38.75
CA ILE A 470 -23.28 -4.20 38.19
C ILE A 470 -23.97 -3.04 38.91
N PHE A 471 -23.92 -3.01 40.25
CA PHE A 471 -24.51 -1.92 41.03
C PHE A 471 -23.91 -0.56 40.63
N TRP A 472 -22.59 -0.45 40.59
CA TRP A 472 -21.89 0.80 40.28
C TRP A 472 -22.02 1.22 38.81
N TYR A 473 -22.04 0.29 37.86
CA TYR A 473 -22.35 0.64 36.46
C TYR A 473 -23.79 1.14 36.31
N LYS A 474 -24.76 0.49 36.97
CA LYS A 474 -26.15 1.00 36.96
C LYS A 474 -26.24 2.37 37.61
N LYS A 475 -25.48 2.62 38.68
CA LYS A 475 -25.36 3.95 39.30
C LYS A 475 -24.81 4.98 38.30
N THR A 476 -23.75 4.65 37.56
CA THR A 476 -23.17 5.50 36.51
C THR A 476 -24.22 5.89 35.46
N LEU A 477 -25.09 4.96 35.04
CA LEU A 477 -26.17 5.25 34.08
C LEU A 477 -27.23 6.24 34.60
N THR A 478 -27.36 6.41 35.92
CA THR A 478 -28.28 7.38 36.55
C THR A 478 -27.68 8.78 36.71
N LEU A 479 -26.37 8.93 36.53
CA LEU A 479 -25.62 10.16 36.74
C LEU A 479 -25.38 10.89 35.41
N ASN A 480 -24.93 12.14 35.46
CA ASN A 480 -24.61 12.92 34.27
C ASN A 480 -23.19 12.67 33.73
N ASN A 481 -22.75 11.41 33.74
CA ASN A 481 -21.47 10.99 33.16
C ASN A 481 -21.41 11.24 31.65
N TRP A 482 -20.17 11.28 31.14
CA TRP A 482 -19.87 11.29 29.71
C TRP A 482 -20.51 10.08 29.00
N ASP A 483 -21.08 10.30 27.81
CA ASP A 483 -21.80 9.27 27.07
C ASP A 483 -20.96 8.03 26.76
N GLN A 484 -19.64 8.18 26.56
CA GLN A 484 -18.76 7.03 26.36
C GLN A 484 -18.60 6.17 27.63
N GLU A 485 -18.58 6.77 28.82
CA GLU A 485 -18.57 6.02 30.09
C GLU A 485 -19.90 5.28 30.29
N LYS A 486 -21.02 5.90 29.90
CA LYS A 486 -22.34 5.26 29.93
C LYS A 486 -22.47 4.13 28.93
N TYR A 487 -21.96 4.30 27.70
CA TYR A 487 -21.92 3.23 26.70
C TYR A 487 -21.11 2.02 27.20
N ILE A 488 -19.90 2.24 27.73
CA ILE A 488 -19.07 1.18 28.29
C ILE A 488 -19.73 0.55 29.51
N SER A 489 -20.43 1.32 30.35
CA SER A 489 -21.20 0.78 31.47
C SER A 489 -22.27 -0.20 31.00
N CYS A 490 -22.98 0.10 29.91
CA CYS A 490 -23.94 -0.84 29.32
C CYS A 490 -23.28 -2.15 28.88
N LEU A 491 -22.16 -2.07 28.16
CA LEU A 491 -21.40 -3.25 27.72
C LEU A 491 -20.92 -4.07 28.92
N ARG A 492 -20.36 -3.42 29.95
CA ARG A 492 -19.82 -4.08 31.14
C ARG A 492 -20.90 -4.67 32.03
N ILE A 493 -22.10 -4.09 32.10
CA ILE A 493 -23.25 -4.71 32.77
C ILE A 493 -23.62 -6.02 32.09
N TYR A 494 -23.66 -6.05 30.76
CA TYR A 494 -23.91 -7.28 30.02
C TYR A 494 -22.82 -8.34 30.27
N GLU A 495 -21.54 -7.98 30.14
CA GLU A 495 -20.42 -8.89 30.40
C GLU A 495 -20.41 -9.40 31.86
N SER A 496 -20.85 -8.56 32.79
CA SER A 496 -21.06 -8.96 34.19
C SER A 496 -22.17 -9.99 34.34
N TYR A 497 -23.30 -9.81 33.65
CA TYR A 497 -24.37 -10.80 33.64
C TYR A 497 -23.99 -12.09 32.90
N GLU A 498 -23.15 -12.02 31.86
CA GLU A 498 -22.54 -13.21 31.25
C GLU A 498 -21.69 -14.00 32.25
N LYS A 499 -20.82 -13.33 33.03
CA LYS A 499 -20.04 -13.97 34.11
C LYS A 499 -20.92 -14.62 35.19
N LEU A 500 -22.16 -14.15 35.36
CA LEU A 500 -23.16 -14.74 36.27
C LEU A 500 -24.06 -15.78 35.59
N ASN A 501 -23.77 -16.19 34.35
CA ASN A 501 -24.59 -17.11 33.55
C ASN A 501 -26.06 -16.66 33.37
N ALA A 502 -26.29 -15.34 33.26
CA ALA A 502 -27.62 -14.76 33.08
C ALA A 502 -27.63 -13.61 32.03
N PRO A 503 -27.10 -13.82 30.81
CA PRO A 503 -26.90 -12.78 29.80
C PRO A 503 -28.17 -12.00 29.42
N GLU A 504 -29.33 -12.63 29.49
CA GLU A 504 -30.63 -12.05 29.14
C GLU A 504 -30.94 -10.80 29.98
N LYS A 505 -30.44 -10.75 31.23
CA LYS A 505 -30.57 -9.58 32.11
C LYS A 505 -29.77 -8.37 31.62
N GLY A 506 -28.77 -8.59 30.77
CA GLY A 506 -27.93 -7.56 30.17
C GLY A 506 -28.46 -6.99 28.85
N PHE A 507 -29.38 -7.68 28.16
CA PHE A 507 -29.83 -7.28 26.82
C PHE A 507 -30.47 -5.90 26.76
N TYR A 508 -31.24 -5.54 27.79
CA TYR A 508 -31.79 -4.20 27.92
C TYR A 508 -30.70 -3.13 27.81
N TYR A 509 -29.58 -3.32 28.50
CA TYR A 509 -28.47 -2.37 28.51
C TYR A 509 -27.73 -2.31 27.18
N LEU A 510 -27.56 -3.46 26.50
CA LEU A 510 -26.99 -3.49 25.15
C LEU A 510 -27.81 -2.65 24.17
N ILE A 511 -29.13 -2.73 24.23
CA ILE A 511 -30.04 -1.94 23.37
C ILE A 511 -30.02 -0.46 23.80
N ASP A 512 -30.12 -0.20 25.11
CA ASP A 512 -30.12 1.13 25.70
C ASP A 512 -28.82 1.90 25.41
N SER A 513 -27.71 1.19 25.16
CA SER A 513 -26.43 1.80 24.77
C SER A 513 -26.52 2.68 23.50
N TYR A 514 -27.47 2.41 22.62
CA TYR A 514 -27.66 3.15 21.37
C TYR A 514 -28.00 4.63 21.58
N LYS A 515 -28.59 4.98 22.74
CA LYS A 515 -28.90 6.38 23.07
C LYS A 515 -27.64 7.20 23.39
N TYR A 516 -26.54 6.53 23.73
CA TYR A 516 -25.28 7.17 24.08
C TYR A 516 -24.33 7.27 22.89
N ASP A 517 -24.31 6.26 22.01
CA ASP A 517 -23.49 6.29 20.80
C ASP A 517 -24.05 5.36 19.71
N THR A 518 -24.57 5.95 18.63
CA THR A 518 -25.17 5.25 17.48
C THR A 518 -24.15 4.73 16.47
N GLU A 519 -22.87 5.04 16.69
CA GLU A 519 -21.77 4.72 15.80
C GLU A 519 -20.89 3.59 16.34
N ARG A 520 -21.15 3.12 17.56
CA ARG A 520 -20.44 2.01 18.20
C ARG A 520 -21.14 0.69 17.96
N VAL A 521 -20.34 -0.36 17.82
CA VAL A 521 -20.85 -1.68 17.41
C VAL A 521 -20.73 -2.74 18.49
N GLU A 522 -19.95 -2.53 19.54
CA GLU A 522 -19.59 -3.57 20.51
C GLU A 522 -20.82 -4.17 21.20
N CYS A 523 -21.74 -3.31 21.67
CA CYS A 523 -22.97 -3.78 22.31
C CYS A 523 -23.88 -4.54 21.33
N PHE A 524 -24.02 -4.04 20.11
CA PHE A 524 -24.87 -4.66 19.08
C PHE A 524 -24.26 -5.96 18.55
N TYR A 525 -22.95 -6.03 18.43
CA TYR A 525 -22.23 -7.26 18.13
C TYR A 525 -22.55 -8.35 19.15
N ARG A 526 -22.56 -8.05 20.46
CA ARG A 526 -22.94 -9.05 21.48
C ARG A 526 -24.36 -9.59 21.27
N LEU A 527 -25.33 -8.73 20.93
CA LEU A 527 -26.69 -9.15 20.56
C LEU A 527 -26.69 -10.02 19.30
N ILE A 528 -26.03 -9.58 18.24
CA ILE A 528 -25.92 -10.31 16.96
C ILE A 528 -25.30 -11.69 17.19
N ASN A 529 -24.22 -11.78 17.95
CA ASN A 529 -23.55 -13.03 18.32
C ASN A 529 -24.52 -13.96 19.07
N TYR A 530 -25.21 -13.46 20.10
CA TYR A 530 -26.17 -14.27 20.86
C TYR A 530 -27.29 -14.84 19.99
N TYR A 531 -27.96 -13.99 19.20
CA TYR A 531 -29.08 -14.43 18.36
C TYR A 531 -28.63 -15.31 17.19
N THR A 532 -27.43 -15.09 16.65
CA THR A 532 -26.82 -15.98 15.65
C THR A 532 -26.58 -17.37 16.22
N LYS A 533 -26.03 -17.49 17.44
CA LYS A 533 -25.83 -18.77 18.14
C LYS A 533 -27.13 -19.51 18.45
N LYS A 534 -28.25 -18.79 18.56
CA LYS A 534 -29.61 -19.35 18.72
C LYS A 534 -30.33 -19.61 17.38
N SER A 535 -29.64 -19.45 16.25
CA SER A 535 -30.22 -19.58 14.89
C SER A 535 -31.38 -18.61 14.60
N GLN A 536 -31.46 -17.49 15.32
CA GLN A 536 -32.45 -16.42 15.11
C GLN A 536 -31.87 -15.34 14.20
N TYR A 537 -31.63 -15.70 12.94
CA TYR A 537 -30.88 -14.86 11.99
C TYR A 537 -31.60 -13.55 11.64
N ASP A 538 -32.92 -13.54 11.50
CA ASP A 538 -33.69 -12.31 11.24
C ASP A 538 -33.57 -11.29 12.39
N VAL A 539 -33.53 -11.78 13.63
CA VAL A 539 -33.35 -10.93 14.82
C VAL A 539 -31.95 -10.36 14.86
N ALA A 540 -30.93 -11.19 14.60
CA ALA A 540 -29.54 -10.73 14.48
C ALA A 540 -29.40 -9.67 13.38
N PHE A 541 -29.99 -9.90 12.21
CA PHE A 541 -29.97 -8.95 11.09
C PHE A 541 -30.70 -7.64 11.43
N SER A 542 -31.79 -7.70 12.20
CA SER A 542 -32.52 -6.51 12.66
C SER A 542 -31.65 -5.63 13.55
N PHE A 543 -30.86 -6.22 14.45
CA PHE A 543 -29.88 -5.48 15.25
C PHE A 543 -28.76 -4.88 14.40
N TYR A 544 -28.25 -5.61 13.41
CA TYR A 544 -27.27 -5.08 12.47
C TYR A 544 -27.81 -3.87 11.70
N SER A 545 -29.07 -3.92 11.27
CA SER A 545 -29.71 -2.84 10.50
C SER A 545 -29.70 -1.50 11.23
N LEU A 546 -29.67 -1.50 12.57
CA LEU A 546 -29.59 -0.28 13.39
C LEU A 546 -28.21 0.41 13.31
N ILE A 547 -27.14 -0.38 13.11
CA ILE A 547 -25.76 0.14 13.05
C ILE A 547 -25.17 0.13 11.62
N GLN A 548 -25.87 -0.49 10.66
CA GLN A 548 -25.38 -0.81 9.32
C GLN A 548 -24.81 0.41 8.59
N LEU A 549 -25.57 1.51 8.53
CA LEU A 549 -25.18 2.70 7.77
C LEU A 549 -23.88 3.31 8.31
N ASN A 550 -23.76 3.41 9.64
CA ASN A 550 -22.58 3.96 10.28
C ASN A 550 -21.38 3.03 10.19
N TYR A 551 -21.60 1.72 10.30
CA TYR A 551 -20.55 0.72 10.21
C TYR A 551 -20.00 0.62 8.78
N GLU A 552 -20.85 0.39 7.77
CA GLU A 552 -20.42 0.22 6.37
C GLU A 552 -19.79 1.49 5.77
N LYS A 553 -20.15 2.68 6.25
CA LYS A 553 -19.58 3.95 5.75
C LYS A 553 -18.27 4.35 6.41
N ASN A 554 -18.13 4.10 7.72
CA ASN A 554 -17.08 4.67 8.55
C ASN A 554 -16.15 3.63 9.18
N TYR A 555 -16.18 2.35 8.76
CA TYR A 555 -15.31 1.30 9.33
C TYR A 555 -13.81 1.58 9.16
N MET A 556 -13.43 2.41 8.17
CA MET A 556 -12.04 2.85 7.93
C MET A 556 -11.67 4.17 8.62
N ASN A 557 -12.65 4.89 9.17
CA ASN A 557 -12.40 6.15 9.87
C ASN A 557 -12.14 5.80 11.34
N GLU A 558 -10.88 5.89 11.78
CA GLU A 558 -10.55 5.79 13.20
C GLU A 558 -11.41 6.80 13.99
N LYS A 559 -12.24 6.31 14.91
CA LYS A 559 -13.20 7.18 15.62
C LYS A 559 -12.51 7.80 16.83
N PHE A 560 -11.86 8.94 16.58
CA PHE A 560 -10.90 9.65 17.43
C PHE A 560 -11.40 10.17 18.81
N SER A 561 -12.60 9.81 19.26
CA SER A 561 -13.17 10.31 20.53
C SER A 561 -13.79 9.23 21.44
N LYS A 562 -13.57 7.95 21.14
CA LYS A 562 -14.29 6.85 21.81
C LYS A 562 -13.47 6.19 22.91
N LEU A 563 -14.07 6.00 24.09
CA LEU A 563 -13.43 5.36 25.24
C LEU A 563 -13.38 3.84 25.06
N PHE A 564 -12.21 3.22 25.20
CA PHE A 564 -12.01 1.76 25.11
C PHE A 564 -12.65 1.12 23.87
N LEU A 565 -12.18 1.51 22.68
CA LEU A 565 -12.66 0.91 21.43
C LEU A 565 -12.13 -0.53 21.29
N TYR A 566 -13.00 -1.51 21.05
CA TYR A 566 -12.60 -2.90 20.85
C TYR A 566 -12.38 -3.17 19.36
N TYR A 567 -11.18 -2.89 18.85
CA TYR A 567 -10.86 -2.94 17.41
C TYR A 567 -11.21 -4.28 16.75
N GLY A 568 -11.03 -5.40 17.46
CA GLY A 568 -11.41 -6.74 16.98
C GLY A 568 -12.89 -6.89 16.65
N ASP A 569 -13.78 -6.22 17.42
CA ASP A 569 -15.23 -6.26 17.18
C ASP A 569 -15.60 -5.62 15.84
N TYR A 570 -14.87 -4.57 15.45
CA TYR A 570 -15.06 -3.86 14.18
C TYR A 570 -14.42 -4.58 12.99
N SER A 571 -13.20 -5.09 13.19
CA SER A 571 -12.35 -5.58 12.11
C SER A 571 -12.59 -7.05 11.75
N ILE A 572 -13.04 -7.87 12.70
CA ILE A 572 -13.28 -9.30 12.48
C ILE A 572 -14.60 -9.80 13.05
N TYR A 573 -14.93 -9.56 14.32
CA TYR A 573 -15.99 -10.36 14.96
C TYR A 573 -17.38 -10.02 14.45
N LEU A 574 -17.78 -8.74 14.43
CA LEU A 574 -19.06 -8.34 13.83
C LEU A 574 -19.19 -8.80 12.37
N PRO A 575 -18.26 -8.49 11.46
CA PRO A 575 -18.41 -8.86 10.06
C PRO A 575 -18.42 -10.38 9.87
N TYR A 576 -17.66 -11.13 10.66
CA TYR A 576 -17.69 -12.60 10.66
C TYR A 576 -19.08 -13.15 11.01
N TYR A 577 -19.72 -12.70 12.09
CA TYR A 577 -21.07 -13.17 12.41
C TYR A 577 -22.09 -12.71 11.38
N MET A 578 -21.91 -11.52 10.80
CA MET A 578 -22.76 -11.04 9.73
C MET A 578 -22.61 -11.83 8.43
N ILE A 579 -21.43 -12.39 8.13
CA ILE A 579 -21.26 -13.35 7.02
C ILE A 579 -22.18 -14.56 7.23
N ILE A 580 -22.19 -15.13 8.44
CA ILE A 580 -23.05 -16.28 8.77
C ILE A 580 -24.54 -15.91 8.63
N VAL A 581 -24.95 -14.78 9.22
CA VAL A 581 -26.34 -14.30 9.15
C VAL A 581 -26.76 -14.04 7.70
N CYS A 582 -25.89 -13.39 6.91
CA CYS A 582 -26.19 -13.06 5.52
C CYS A 582 -26.28 -14.30 4.63
N GLU A 583 -25.47 -15.33 4.86
CA GLU A 583 -25.59 -16.60 4.15
C GLU A 583 -26.96 -17.24 4.42
N ARG A 584 -27.36 -17.32 5.69
CA ARG A 584 -28.62 -17.96 6.11
C ARG A 584 -29.86 -17.22 5.61
N LEU A 585 -29.78 -15.90 5.53
CA LEU A 585 -30.85 -15.04 5.00
C LEU A 585 -30.73 -14.79 3.49
N LYS A 586 -29.74 -15.39 2.81
CA LYS A 586 -29.45 -15.19 1.37
C LYS A 586 -29.20 -13.72 0.98
N LYS A 587 -28.68 -12.91 1.91
CA LYS A 587 -28.31 -11.49 1.73
C LYS A 587 -26.84 -11.36 1.28
N TYR A 588 -26.51 -11.94 0.14
CA TYR A 588 -25.11 -12.13 -0.29
C TYR A 588 -24.34 -10.82 -0.49
N ASP A 589 -24.97 -9.75 -0.98
CA ASP A 589 -24.29 -8.46 -1.19
C ASP A 589 -23.74 -7.89 0.12
N ILE A 590 -24.50 -8.00 1.21
CA ILE A 590 -24.07 -7.53 2.53
C ILE A 590 -22.97 -8.44 3.06
N GLY A 591 -23.09 -9.76 2.90
CA GLY A 591 -22.02 -10.70 3.29
C GLY A 591 -20.71 -10.46 2.54
N LEU A 592 -20.76 -10.15 1.24
CA LEU A 592 -19.57 -9.76 0.46
C LEU A 592 -18.97 -8.45 0.96
N LYS A 593 -19.80 -7.47 1.36
CA LYS A 593 -19.28 -6.27 2.03
C LYS A 593 -18.57 -6.60 3.33
N MET A 594 -19.06 -7.56 4.12
CA MET A 594 -18.40 -7.97 5.37
C MET A 594 -17.01 -8.57 5.12
N PHE A 595 -16.87 -9.43 4.10
CA PHE A 595 -15.56 -9.90 3.66
C PHE A 595 -14.65 -8.75 3.21
N ASN A 596 -15.17 -7.82 2.41
CA ASN A 596 -14.42 -6.66 1.97
C ASN A 596 -13.96 -5.78 3.14
N ILE A 597 -14.77 -5.61 4.19
CA ILE A 597 -14.37 -4.89 5.41
C ILE A 597 -13.18 -5.61 6.09
N ILE A 598 -13.28 -6.93 6.29
CA ILE A 598 -12.21 -7.73 6.90
C ILE A 598 -10.92 -7.62 6.09
N PHE A 599 -10.99 -7.82 4.77
CA PHE A 599 -9.81 -7.77 3.90
C PHE A 599 -9.21 -6.37 3.81
N SER A 600 -10.02 -5.32 3.94
CA SER A 600 -9.52 -3.93 3.90
C SER A 600 -8.84 -3.53 5.20
N LEU A 601 -9.36 -3.99 6.34
CA LEU A 601 -8.79 -3.70 7.66
C LEU A 601 -7.58 -4.58 7.98
N LYS A 602 -7.40 -5.71 7.27
CA LYS A 602 -6.21 -6.57 7.32
C LYS A 602 -5.86 -7.10 8.71
N ASN A 603 -6.84 -7.15 9.61
CA ASN A 603 -6.62 -7.71 10.93
C ASN A 603 -6.48 -9.24 10.80
N VAL A 604 -5.29 -9.73 11.15
CA VAL A 604 -4.98 -11.17 11.23
C VAL A 604 -4.51 -11.56 12.63
N ASP A 605 -4.38 -10.61 13.57
CA ASP A 605 -3.91 -10.86 14.94
C ASP A 605 -5.06 -11.43 15.81
N VAL A 606 -5.64 -12.56 15.36
CA VAL A 606 -6.72 -13.30 16.01
C VAL A 606 -6.39 -14.79 16.04
N ASP A 607 -7.11 -15.57 16.85
CA ASP A 607 -6.93 -17.02 16.88
C ASP A 607 -7.17 -17.65 15.48
N THR A 608 -6.32 -18.62 15.11
CA THR A 608 -6.39 -19.35 13.84
C THR A 608 -7.78 -19.94 13.55
N PHE A 609 -8.56 -20.25 14.59
CA PHE A 609 -9.96 -20.64 14.46
C PHE A 609 -10.77 -19.64 13.63
N TRP A 610 -10.64 -18.34 13.88
CA TRP A 610 -11.42 -17.31 13.18
C TRP A 610 -11.03 -17.22 11.71
N ILE A 611 -9.72 -17.21 11.43
CA ILE A 611 -9.21 -17.18 10.05
C ILE A 611 -9.66 -18.42 9.30
N LYS A 612 -9.47 -19.61 9.87
CA LYS A 612 -9.89 -20.88 9.25
C LYS A 612 -11.38 -20.88 8.91
N ASN A 613 -12.25 -20.44 9.82
CA ASN A 613 -13.68 -20.40 9.57
C ASN A 613 -14.08 -19.28 8.59
N LEU A 614 -13.37 -18.15 8.58
CA LEU A 614 -13.57 -17.09 7.61
C LEU A 614 -13.28 -17.60 6.19
N VAL A 615 -12.13 -18.25 6.01
CA VAL A 615 -11.77 -18.92 4.75
C VAL A 615 -12.84 -19.95 4.41
N TYR A 616 -13.26 -20.79 5.35
CA TYR A 616 -14.33 -21.77 5.10
C TYR A 616 -15.64 -21.14 4.62
N ASN A 617 -16.08 -20.05 5.23
CA ASN A 617 -17.34 -19.40 4.89
C ASN A 617 -17.32 -18.71 3.51
N LEU A 618 -16.14 -18.38 2.99
CA LEU A 618 -16.00 -17.69 1.71
C LEU A 618 -16.60 -18.48 0.54
N GLN A 619 -16.60 -19.82 0.60
CA GLN A 619 -17.18 -20.70 -0.45
C GLN A 619 -18.65 -20.38 -0.74
N PHE A 620 -19.42 -19.95 0.25
CA PHE A 620 -20.85 -19.68 0.09
C PHE A 620 -21.14 -18.38 -0.67
N PHE A 621 -20.13 -17.51 -0.80
CA PHE A 621 -20.26 -16.19 -1.41
C PHE A 621 -19.50 -16.05 -2.72
N LEU A 622 -18.43 -16.82 -2.91
CA LEU A 622 -17.55 -16.70 -4.08
C LEU A 622 -18.26 -16.86 -5.41
N GLU A 623 -19.18 -17.82 -5.52
CA GLU A 623 -19.97 -18.02 -6.75
C GLU A 623 -20.86 -16.84 -7.13
N ARG A 624 -21.05 -15.87 -6.24
CA ARG A 624 -21.87 -14.67 -6.49
C ARG A 624 -21.05 -13.39 -6.64
N ASN A 625 -19.74 -13.43 -6.34
CA ASN A 625 -18.86 -12.28 -6.50
C ASN A 625 -18.20 -12.23 -7.89
N THR A 626 -18.24 -11.07 -8.55
CA THR A 626 -17.55 -10.81 -9.83
C THR A 626 -16.53 -9.66 -9.72
N SER A 627 -16.31 -9.12 -8.52
CA SER A 627 -15.41 -7.99 -8.30
C SER A 627 -13.94 -8.41 -8.34
N THR A 628 -13.17 -7.83 -9.26
CA THR A 628 -11.70 -7.93 -9.32
C THR A 628 -11.04 -7.35 -8.07
N LEU A 629 -11.50 -6.17 -7.63
CA LEU A 629 -11.01 -5.50 -6.42
C LEU A 629 -11.17 -6.36 -5.15
N PHE A 630 -12.29 -7.10 -5.04
CA PHE A 630 -12.49 -8.02 -3.92
C PHE A 630 -11.42 -9.11 -3.89
N ILE A 631 -10.99 -9.60 -5.07
CA ILE A 631 -10.00 -10.67 -5.19
C ILE A 631 -8.60 -10.16 -4.93
N GLU A 632 -8.28 -8.95 -5.39
CA GLU A 632 -7.02 -8.29 -5.05
C GLU A 632 -6.88 -8.14 -3.54
N LYS A 633 -7.93 -7.65 -2.87
CA LYS A 633 -7.98 -7.56 -1.41
C LYS A 633 -7.91 -8.92 -0.72
N TRP A 634 -8.59 -9.93 -1.26
CA TRP A 634 -8.49 -11.29 -0.76
C TRP A 634 -7.05 -11.83 -0.84
N ARG A 635 -6.37 -11.64 -1.98
CA ARG A 635 -4.98 -12.07 -2.18
C ARG A 635 -4.01 -11.33 -1.28
N GLU A 636 -4.20 -10.03 -1.11
CA GLU A 636 -3.42 -9.24 -0.17
C GLU A 636 -3.62 -9.75 1.26
N TYR A 637 -4.86 -9.97 1.68
CA TYR A 637 -5.17 -10.53 2.98
C TYR A 637 -4.55 -11.92 3.17
N LEU A 638 -4.55 -12.76 2.12
CA LEU A 638 -3.90 -14.07 2.10
C LEU A 638 -2.39 -14.00 2.29
N SER A 639 -1.73 -13.01 1.68
CA SER A 639 -0.29 -12.78 1.89
C SER A 639 0.02 -12.56 3.38
N ILE A 640 -0.79 -11.74 4.04
CA ILE A 640 -0.60 -11.39 5.46
C ILE A 640 -0.92 -12.61 6.36
N ILE A 641 -1.94 -13.40 6.02
CA ILE A 641 -2.25 -14.67 6.72
C ILE A 641 -1.05 -15.62 6.67
N ASN A 642 -0.42 -15.75 5.49
CA ASN A 642 0.74 -16.62 5.28
C ASN A 642 1.97 -16.12 6.05
N GLU A 643 2.22 -14.81 6.07
CA GLU A 643 3.30 -14.20 6.87
C GLU A 643 3.17 -14.50 8.36
N LYS A 644 1.94 -14.58 8.88
CA LYS A 644 1.64 -14.90 10.29
C LYS A 644 1.55 -16.40 10.59
N ASN A 645 1.80 -17.27 9.61
CA ASN A 645 1.78 -18.73 9.75
C ASN A 645 0.45 -19.31 10.27
N HIS A 646 -0.69 -18.72 9.91
CA HIS A 646 -1.99 -19.33 10.24
C HIS A 646 -2.23 -20.60 9.41
N ILE A 647 -2.74 -21.64 10.07
CA ILE A 647 -3.10 -22.90 9.41
C ILE A 647 -4.50 -22.76 8.80
N ILE A 648 -4.58 -22.73 7.46
CA ILE A 648 -5.82 -22.64 6.68
C ILE A 648 -5.98 -23.84 5.75
N ASP A 649 -7.19 -24.07 5.25
CA ASP A 649 -7.49 -25.15 4.31
C ASP A 649 -6.96 -24.78 2.91
N THR A 650 -5.81 -25.34 2.54
CA THR A 650 -5.12 -25.07 1.28
C THR A 650 -5.90 -25.55 0.08
N ASP A 651 -6.63 -26.67 0.19
CA ASP A 651 -7.46 -27.19 -0.90
C ASP A 651 -8.61 -26.24 -1.19
N LEU A 652 -9.20 -25.67 -0.14
CA LEU A 652 -10.26 -24.71 -0.24
C LEU A 652 -9.77 -23.37 -0.80
N VAL A 653 -8.61 -22.88 -0.36
CA VAL A 653 -7.95 -21.71 -0.94
C VAL A 653 -7.65 -21.93 -2.43
N ASN A 654 -7.09 -23.08 -2.79
CA ASN A 654 -6.83 -23.44 -4.17
C ASN A 654 -8.12 -23.50 -4.99
N LYS A 655 -9.19 -24.08 -4.43
CA LYS A 655 -10.53 -24.08 -5.05
C LYS A 655 -11.03 -22.66 -5.26
N TYR A 656 -10.76 -21.73 -4.34
CA TYR A 656 -11.15 -20.33 -4.49
C TYR A 656 -10.35 -19.61 -5.56
N GLU A 657 -9.04 -19.82 -5.63
CA GLU A 657 -8.21 -19.32 -6.73
C GLU A 657 -8.67 -19.91 -8.07
N ILE A 658 -9.03 -21.20 -8.14
CA ILE A 658 -9.58 -21.83 -9.34
C ILE A 658 -10.96 -21.25 -9.70
N LEU A 659 -11.88 -21.12 -8.74
CA LEU A 659 -13.23 -20.57 -8.98
C LEU A 659 -13.19 -19.10 -9.39
N THR A 660 -12.32 -18.31 -8.75
CA THR A 660 -12.10 -16.92 -9.13
C THR A 660 -11.56 -16.88 -10.55
N VAL A 661 -10.48 -17.62 -10.86
CA VAL A 661 -9.95 -17.74 -12.23
C VAL A 661 -11.04 -18.15 -13.22
N LYS A 662 -11.79 -19.23 -12.97
CA LYS A 662 -12.88 -19.73 -13.84
C LYS A 662 -13.94 -18.67 -14.14
N LYS A 663 -14.29 -17.83 -13.16
CA LYS A 663 -15.22 -16.71 -13.35
C LYS A 663 -14.66 -15.57 -14.20
N PHE A 664 -13.34 -15.37 -14.22
CA PHE A 664 -12.70 -14.44 -15.16
C PHE A 664 -12.44 -15.10 -16.52
N VAL A 665 -12.38 -16.43 -16.59
CA VAL A 665 -12.28 -17.16 -17.86
C VAL A 665 -13.58 -17.05 -18.66
N ASP A 666 -14.76 -16.97 -18.03
CA ASP A 666 -16.03 -16.86 -18.77
C ASP A 666 -16.44 -15.43 -19.20
N VAL A 667 -15.75 -14.36 -18.76
CA VAL A 667 -15.92 -13.00 -19.32
C VAL A 667 -14.62 -12.20 -19.23
N LEU A 668 -13.56 -12.65 -19.89
CA LEU A 668 -12.70 -11.73 -20.62
C LEU A 668 -13.11 -11.83 -22.07
N HIS A 669 -14.08 -11.00 -22.46
CA HIS A 669 -14.26 -10.74 -23.87
C HIS A 669 -12.91 -10.26 -24.41
N PRO A 670 -12.38 -10.86 -25.49
CA PRO A 670 -11.27 -10.27 -26.21
C PRO A 670 -11.64 -8.81 -26.43
N LEU A 671 -10.84 -7.88 -25.90
CA LEU A 671 -10.98 -6.51 -26.33
C LEU A 671 -10.85 -6.54 -27.86
N PRO A 672 -11.80 -5.97 -28.62
CA PRO A 672 -11.63 -5.87 -30.05
C PRO A 672 -10.39 -4.99 -30.29
N ASP A 673 -9.28 -5.64 -30.59
CA ASP A 673 -8.01 -4.99 -30.88
C ASP A 673 -8.17 -4.35 -32.27
N SER A 674 -8.74 -3.15 -32.30
CA SER A 674 -9.06 -2.40 -33.51
C SER A 674 -7.82 -1.70 -34.13
N ASN A 675 -6.64 -1.86 -33.53
CA ASN A 675 -5.39 -1.29 -34.05
C ASN A 675 -4.20 -2.25 -33.87
N ARG A 676 -3.88 -3.02 -34.91
CA ARG A 676 -2.62 -3.81 -35.04
C ARG A 676 -1.39 -2.93 -35.29
N SER A 677 -1.33 -1.72 -34.74
CA SER A 677 -0.31 -0.73 -35.14
C SER A 677 1.10 -1.05 -34.63
N ASN A 678 1.28 -2.01 -33.69
CA ASN A 678 2.61 -2.55 -33.37
C ASN A 678 2.60 -4.06 -33.06
N GLY A 679 1.97 -4.87 -33.92
CA GLY A 679 1.91 -6.34 -33.78
C GLY A 679 3.20 -7.08 -34.15
N GLN A 680 4.37 -6.44 -34.04
CA GLN A 680 5.64 -7.10 -34.38
C GLN A 680 6.04 -8.12 -33.30
N ILE A 681 6.51 -9.28 -33.74
CA ILE A 681 6.92 -10.38 -32.86
C ILE A 681 8.31 -10.85 -33.28
N VAL A 682 9.22 -10.99 -32.33
CA VAL A 682 10.47 -11.75 -32.50
C VAL A 682 10.20 -13.20 -32.15
N ILE A 683 10.51 -14.12 -33.08
CA ILE A 683 10.60 -15.55 -32.80
C ILE A 683 12.07 -15.90 -32.63
N ALA A 684 12.45 -16.32 -31.42
CA ALA A 684 13.80 -16.79 -31.12
C ALA A 684 13.93 -18.29 -31.39
N ILE A 685 14.80 -18.63 -32.34
CA ILE A 685 15.19 -20.00 -32.71
C ILE A 685 16.62 -20.23 -32.25
N LEU A 686 16.78 -20.99 -31.17
CA LEU A 686 18.07 -21.31 -30.57
C LEU A 686 18.33 -22.81 -30.76
N ALA A 687 19.29 -23.16 -31.62
CA ALA A 687 19.49 -24.54 -32.07
C ALA A 687 20.94 -24.99 -31.93
N LYS A 688 21.15 -26.16 -31.31
CA LYS A 688 22.45 -26.84 -31.23
C LYS A 688 22.24 -28.35 -31.42
N ASP A 689 22.83 -28.92 -32.46
CA ASP A 689 22.75 -30.35 -32.78
C ASP A 689 21.30 -30.91 -32.83
N LYS A 690 20.42 -30.23 -33.57
CA LYS A 690 18.99 -30.54 -33.71
C LYS A 690 18.59 -31.05 -35.11
N ALA A 691 19.52 -31.47 -35.95
CA ALA A 691 19.25 -31.74 -37.38
C ALA A 691 18.10 -32.74 -37.61
N SER A 692 17.93 -33.74 -36.74
CA SER A 692 16.90 -34.78 -36.89
C SER A 692 15.46 -34.28 -36.69
N VAL A 693 15.26 -33.22 -35.90
CA VAL A 693 13.92 -32.69 -35.56
C VAL A 693 13.64 -31.33 -36.21
N LEU A 694 14.70 -30.61 -36.57
CA LEU A 694 14.63 -29.22 -37.04
C LEU A 694 13.77 -29.02 -38.30
N PRO A 695 13.74 -29.91 -39.30
CA PRO A 695 12.85 -29.76 -40.46
C PRO A 695 11.37 -29.70 -40.06
N PHE A 696 10.96 -30.47 -39.06
CA PHE A 696 9.59 -30.55 -38.57
C PHE A 696 9.24 -29.34 -37.68
N TYR A 697 10.18 -28.91 -36.84
CA TYR A 697 10.04 -27.67 -36.07
C TYR A 697 9.89 -26.45 -36.98
N LEU A 698 10.71 -26.35 -38.02
CA LEU A 698 10.65 -25.24 -38.98
C LEU A 698 9.35 -25.27 -39.80
N GLU A 699 8.78 -26.45 -40.06
CA GLU A 699 7.42 -26.58 -40.63
C GLU A 699 6.37 -25.93 -39.70
N CYS A 700 6.42 -26.20 -38.38
CA CYS A 700 5.53 -25.57 -37.39
C CYS A 700 5.67 -24.04 -37.33
N ILE A 701 6.91 -23.52 -37.37
CA ILE A 701 7.16 -22.06 -37.39
C ILE A 701 6.69 -21.44 -38.71
N TYR A 702 6.90 -22.11 -39.84
CA TYR A 702 6.48 -21.63 -41.14
C TYR A 702 4.95 -21.63 -41.29
N ASN A 703 4.26 -22.61 -40.71
CA ASN A 703 2.81 -22.75 -40.82
C ASN A 703 2.02 -21.88 -39.83
N GLN A 704 2.67 -21.06 -39.00
CA GLN A 704 1.93 -20.12 -38.13
C GLN A 704 0.99 -19.22 -38.94
N THR A 705 -0.25 -19.05 -38.47
CA THR A 705 -1.26 -18.20 -39.11
C THR A 705 -0.99 -16.71 -38.91
N TYR A 706 -0.17 -16.36 -37.91
CA TYR A 706 0.27 -15.00 -37.68
C TYR A 706 1.06 -14.48 -38.88
N SER A 707 0.81 -13.23 -39.28
CA SER A 707 1.40 -12.68 -40.49
C SER A 707 2.94 -12.69 -40.43
N LYS A 708 3.58 -13.44 -41.33
CA LYS A 708 5.05 -13.48 -41.46
C LYS A 708 5.67 -12.09 -41.62
N LYS A 709 4.94 -11.14 -42.23
CA LYS A 709 5.37 -9.73 -42.38
C LYS A 709 5.43 -8.95 -41.08
N LEU A 710 4.93 -9.50 -39.98
CA LEU A 710 5.05 -8.98 -38.63
C LEU A 710 6.02 -9.79 -37.77
N ILE A 711 6.65 -10.83 -38.32
CA ILE A 711 7.53 -11.73 -37.59
C ILE A 711 8.98 -11.44 -37.96
N HIS A 712 9.80 -11.16 -36.95
CA HIS A 712 11.25 -11.09 -37.03
C HIS A 712 11.85 -12.40 -36.53
N LEU A 713 12.64 -13.08 -37.35
CA LEU A 713 13.34 -14.29 -36.91
C LEU A 713 14.67 -13.90 -36.27
N TYR A 714 14.91 -14.36 -35.04
CA TYR A 714 16.20 -14.33 -34.38
C TYR A 714 16.74 -15.75 -34.32
N ILE A 715 17.78 -16.07 -35.09
CA ILE A 715 18.34 -17.42 -35.21
C ILE A 715 19.75 -17.42 -34.64
N ARG A 716 19.98 -18.23 -33.61
CA ARG A 716 21.29 -18.50 -33.02
C ARG A 716 21.60 -19.99 -33.08
N THR A 717 22.75 -20.32 -33.64
CA THR A 717 23.30 -21.67 -33.64
C THR A 717 24.81 -21.62 -33.49
N ASN A 718 25.49 -22.64 -32.98
CA ASN A 718 26.94 -22.55 -32.77
C ASN A 718 27.58 -23.93 -32.74
N ASP A 719 28.79 -24.07 -33.27
CA ASP A 719 29.66 -25.25 -33.12
C ASP A 719 28.93 -26.61 -33.32
N ASN A 720 28.02 -26.71 -34.30
CA ASN A 720 27.25 -27.92 -34.57
C ASN A 720 28.13 -29.08 -35.04
N THR A 721 27.77 -30.29 -34.63
CA THR A 721 28.39 -31.56 -35.06
C THR A 721 27.54 -32.31 -36.09
N ASP A 722 26.34 -31.81 -36.36
CA ASP A 722 25.40 -32.33 -37.34
C ASP A 722 25.01 -31.26 -38.39
N ASP A 723 23.99 -31.56 -39.20
CA ASP A 723 23.49 -30.71 -40.28
C ASP A 723 22.65 -29.49 -39.85
N THR A 724 22.58 -29.15 -38.54
CA THR A 724 21.72 -28.08 -38.00
C THR A 724 21.92 -26.74 -38.70
N ASP A 725 23.17 -26.28 -38.78
CA ASP A 725 23.51 -25.00 -39.42
C ASP A 725 23.10 -24.97 -40.90
N ARG A 726 23.36 -26.07 -41.62
CA ARG A 726 22.99 -26.21 -43.04
C ARG A 726 21.48 -26.14 -43.23
N ILE A 727 20.70 -26.81 -42.38
CA ILE A 727 19.22 -26.82 -42.44
C ILE A 727 18.65 -25.41 -42.20
N LEU A 728 19.14 -24.69 -41.18
CA LEU A 728 18.68 -23.33 -40.89
C LEU A 728 19.02 -22.38 -42.05
N LYS A 729 20.23 -22.45 -42.60
CA LYS A 729 20.64 -21.63 -43.75
C LYS A 729 19.76 -21.87 -44.98
N LEU A 730 19.43 -23.13 -45.27
CA LEU A 730 18.52 -23.48 -46.37
C LEU A 730 17.10 -22.95 -46.13
N PHE A 731 16.61 -23.00 -44.89
CA PHE A 731 15.31 -22.43 -44.53
C PHE A 731 15.28 -20.91 -44.73
N VAL A 732 16.30 -20.20 -44.23
CA VAL A 732 16.42 -18.74 -44.41
C VAL A 732 16.55 -18.37 -45.88
N GLN A 733 17.34 -19.12 -46.66
CA GLN A 733 17.48 -18.88 -48.10
C GLN A 733 16.14 -19.03 -48.84
N LYS A 734 15.35 -20.05 -48.47
CA LYS A 734 14.09 -20.37 -49.13
C LYS A 734 12.94 -19.45 -48.71
N HIS A 735 12.82 -19.15 -47.41
CA HIS A 735 11.63 -18.51 -46.83
C HIS A 735 11.91 -17.17 -46.14
N GLY A 736 13.17 -16.81 -45.89
CA GLY A 736 13.53 -15.63 -45.08
C GLY A 736 12.97 -14.30 -45.61
N LYS A 737 12.77 -14.16 -46.93
CA LYS A 737 12.18 -12.95 -47.55
C LYS A 737 10.68 -12.77 -47.27
N GLU A 738 10.02 -13.82 -46.80
CA GLU A 738 8.60 -13.77 -46.41
C GLU A 738 8.42 -13.07 -45.06
N TYR A 739 9.42 -13.19 -44.18
CA TYR A 739 9.45 -12.60 -42.85
C TYR A 739 9.77 -11.09 -42.86
N ALA A 740 9.51 -10.39 -41.74
CA ALA A 740 9.80 -8.97 -41.59
C ALA A 740 11.32 -8.70 -41.59
N SER A 741 12.07 -9.49 -40.85
CA SER A 741 13.54 -9.55 -40.92
C SER A 741 14.05 -10.90 -40.43
N VAL A 742 15.31 -11.20 -40.74
CA VAL A 742 16.03 -12.36 -40.20
C VAL A 742 17.37 -11.89 -39.65
N TYR A 743 17.61 -12.12 -38.37
CA TYR A 743 18.93 -12.08 -37.75
C TYR A 743 19.44 -13.51 -37.63
N PHE A 744 20.66 -13.77 -38.11
CA PHE A 744 21.27 -15.09 -38.11
C PHE A 744 22.70 -14.99 -37.58
N ASN A 745 23.02 -15.77 -36.56
CA ASN A 745 24.35 -15.81 -35.95
C ASN A 745 24.79 -17.27 -35.72
N ASP A 746 25.82 -17.68 -36.46
CA ASP A 746 26.50 -18.98 -36.36
C ASP A 746 27.89 -18.92 -35.72
N ASP A 747 28.24 -17.81 -35.05
CA ASP A 747 29.54 -17.63 -34.40
C ASP A 747 29.80 -18.71 -33.34
N SER A 748 31.04 -19.17 -33.22
CA SER A 748 31.45 -20.11 -32.15
C SER A 748 31.21 -19.54 -30.75
N VAL A 749 30.91 -20.41 -29.79
CA VAL A 749 30.91 -20.05 -28.36
C VAL A 749 32.34 -20.10 -27.78
N SER A 750 32.50 -19.67 -26.52
CA SER A 750 33.82 -19.56 -25.88
C SER A 750 34.65 -20.86 -25.96
N GLU A 751 35.97 -20.73 -26.21
CA GLU A 751 36.88 -21.88 -26.27
C GLU A 751 36.86 -22.74 -25.00
N LYS A 752 36.60 -22.12 -23.85
CA LYS A 752 36.44 -22.83 -22.57
C LYS A 752 35.24 -23.78 -22.59
N LEU A 753 34.13 -23.41 -23.23
CA LEU A 753 32.94 -24.26 -23.36
C LEU A 753 33.20 -25.51 -24.20
N LYS A 754 34.09 -25.41 -25.20
CA LYS A 754 34.49 -26.51 -26.08
C LYS A 754 35.30 -27.60 -25.36
N THR A 755 35.85 -27.30 -24.17
CA THR A 755 36.60 -28.28 -23.36
C THR A 755 35.72 -29.22 -22.54
N TYR A 756 34.42 -28.93 -22.39
CA TYR A 756 33.47 -29.76 -21.64
C TYR A 756 32.80 -30.81 -22.53
N LYS A 757 32.48 -31.99 -21.99
CA LYS A 757 31.76 -33.04 -22.72
C LYS A 757 30.33 -32.60 -23.10
N PRO A 758 29.73 -33.20 -24.15
CA PRO A 758 28.29 -33.05 -24.41
C PRO A 758 27.48 -33.41 -23.16
N HIS A 759 26.49 -32.59 -22.81
CA HIS A 759 25.64 -32.74 -21.61
C HIS A 759 26.34 -32.70 -20.24
N GLU A 760 27.61 -32.28 -20.19
CA GLU A 760 28.26 -31.89 -18.94
C GLU A 760 27.71 -30.55 -18.43
N TRP A 761 26.62 -30.60 -17.65
CA TRP A 761 25.96 -29.43 -17.10
C TRP A 761 26.79 -28.81 -15.97
N ASN A 762 27.20 -27.55 -16.15
CA ASN A 762 27.97 -26.80 -15.16
C ASN A 762 27.58 -25.31 -15.23
N SER A 763 27.93 -24.56 -14.18
CA SER A 763 27.58 -23.13 -14.04
C SER A 763 28.10 -22.26 -15.19
N PHE A 764 29.24 -22.61 -15.80
CA PHE A 764 29.75 -21.90 -16.96
C PHE A 764 28.89 -22.12 -18.21
N ARG A 765 28.40 -23.36 -18.43
CA ARG A 765 27.48 -23.67 -19.53
C ARG A 765 26.11 -23.02 -19.36
N PHE A 766 25.56 -23.03 -18.14
CA PHE A 766 24.29 -22.33 -17.87
C PHE A 766 24.39 -20.82 -18.08
N LYS A 767 25.52 -20.21 -17.69
CA LYS A 767 25.76 -18.79 -17.92
C LYS A 767 25.78 -18.41 -19.40
N GLU A 768 26.43 -19.22 -20.22
CA GLU A 768 26.52 -18.96 -21.66
C GLU A 768 25.17 -19.20 -22.37
N LEU A 769 24.39 -20.20 -21.94
CA LEU A 769 23.01 -20.39 -22.40
C LEU A 769 22.10 -19.22 -21.99
N GLY A 770 22.19 -18.78 -20.73
CA GLY A 770 21.46 -17.62 -20.23
C GLY A 770 21.82 -16.35 -21.00
N LYS A 771 23.09 -16.16 -21.35
CA LYS A 771 23.54 -15.04 -22.20
C LYS A 771 22.92 -15.10 -23.59
N ILE A 772 22.94 -16.27 -24.25
CA ILE A 772 22.34 -16.45 -25.58
C ILE A 772 20.82 -16.17 -25.55
N ARG A 773 20.09 -16.65 -24.53
CA ARG A 773 18.66 -16.34 -24.36
C ARG A 773 18.41 -14.87 -24.00
N GLN A 774 19.34 -14.21 -23.30
CA GLN A 774 19.21 -12.79 -22.99
C GLN A 774 19.37 -11.93 -24.25
N GLU A 775 20.34 -12.25 -25.10
CA GLU A 775 20.58 -11.53 -26.36
C GLU A 775 19.35 -11.55 -27.29
N SER A 776 18.55 -12.62 -27.27
CA SER A 776 17.31 -12.67 -28.05
C SER A 776 16.18 -11.80 -27.46
N ILE A 777 16.09 -11.66 -26.14
CA ILE A 777 15.19 -10.69 -25.49
C ILE A 777 15.64 -9.25 -25.80
N ASP A 778 16.93 -8.96 -25.68
CA ASP A 778 17.50 -7.64 -25.94
C ASP A 778 17.25 -7.21 -27.39
N TYR A 779 17.35 -8.17 -28.33
CA TYR A 779 16.99 -7.94 -29.73
C TYR A 779 15.51 -7.53 -29.89
N ALA A 780 14.58 -8.20 -29.18
CA ALA A 780 13.16 -7.83 -29.22
C ALA A 780 12.88 -6.46 -28.58
N ILE A 781 13.56 -6.14 -27.47
CA ILE A 781 13.49 -4.82 -26.82
C ILE A 781 13.93 -3.73 -27.80
N ASN A 782 15.05 -3.93 -28.50
CA ASN A 782 15.59 -2.95 -29.45
C ASN A 782 14.67 -2.70 -30.64
N LEU A 783 13.88 -3.70 -31.05
CA LEU A 783 12.86 -3.56 -32.09
C LEU A 783 11.52 -3.00 -31.56
N GLY A 784 11.31 -2.97 -30.25
CA GLY A 784 9.99 -2.70 -29.65
C GLY A 784 8.96 -3.79 -29.95
N ALA A 785 9.41 -4.98 -30.32
CA ALA A 785 8.58 -6.12 -30.70
C ALA A 785 8.22 -6.97 -29.47
N HIS A 786 7.11 -7.70 -29.54
CA HIS A 786 6.82 -8.78 -28.60
C HIS A 786 7.82 -9.92 -28.78
N TYR A 787 7.92 -10.81 -27.79
CA TYR A 787 8.85 -11.93 -27.84
C TYR A 787 8.12 -13.26 -27.77
N PHE A 788 8.52 -14.19 -28.61
CA PHE A 788 8.06 -15.57 -28.60
C PHE A 788 9.28 -16.49 -28.72
N VAL A 789 9.37 -17.48 -27.85
CA VAL A 789 10.38 -18.54 -27.93
C VAL A 789 9.70 -19.88 -27.95
N VAL A 790 10.27 -20.79 -28.74
CA VAL A 790 9.86 -22.19 -28.84
C VAL A 790 11.14 -23.00 -28.96
N ASP A 791 11.46 -23.83 -27.97
CA ASP A 791 12.62 -24.73 -28.06
C ASP A 791 12.44 -25.71 -29.25
N CYS A 792 13.55 -26.17 -29.85
CA CYS A 792 13.53 -26.90 -31.13
C CYS A 792 12.91 -28.32 -31.06
N ASP A 793 12.60 -28.76 -29.85
CA ASP A 793 11.96 -30.02 -29.49
C ASP A 793 10.49 -29.84 -29.07
N ASN A 794 9.95 -28.63 -29.26
CA ASN A 794 8.55 -28.26 -29.02
C ASN A 794 7.84 -27.98 -30.36
N PHE A 795 6.73 -28.67 -30.61
CA PHE A 795 5.99 -28.62 -31.87
C PHE A 795 4.62 -28.01 -31.63
N ILE A 796 4.36 -26.88 -32.27
CA ILE A 796 3.17 -26.05 -32.05
C ILE A 796 2.24 -25.99 -33.26
N ILE A 797 0.94 -25.92 -33.02
CA ILE A 797 -0.08 -25.81 -34.07
C ILE A 797 -0.05 -24.44 -34.77
N PRO A 798 -0.63 -24.31 -35.98
CA PRO A 798 -0.64 -23.05 -36.76
C PRO A 798 -1.16 -21.81 -36.03
N THR A 799 -2.16 -21.95 -35.15
CA THR A 799 -2.85 -20.80 -34.52
C THR A 799 -2.22 -20.33 -33.20
N THR A 800 -1.15 -20.98 -32.73
CA THR A 800 -0.59 -20.76 -31.38
C THR A 800 -0.26 -19.29 -31.12
N ILE A 801 0.46 -18.62 -32.02
CA ILE A 801 0.83 -17.20 -31.80
C ILE A 801 -0.40 -16.30 -31.75
N ASP A 802 -1.40 -16.52 -32.61
CA ASP A 802 -2.63 -15.72 -32.63
C ASP A 802 -3.40 -15.85 -31.31
N GLU A 803 -3.52 -17.07 -30.76
CA GLU A 803 -4.22 -17.29 -29.47
C GLU A 803 -3.47 -16.66 -28.29
N LEU A 804 -2.15 -16.84 -28.20
CA LEU A 804 -1.35 -16.23 -27.13
C LEU A 804 -1.37 -14.70 -27.22
N TYR A 805 -1.35 -14.14 -28.44
CA TYR A 805 -1.37 -12.70 -28.68
C TYR A 805 -2.67 -12.05 -28.18
N LYS A 806 -3.82 -12.73 -28.23
CA LYS A 806 -5.10 -12.21 -27.69
C LYS A 806 -5.00 -11.91 -26.19
N ASN A 807 -4.19 -12.68 -25.47
CA ASN A 807 -4.06 -12.59 -24.02
C ASN A 807 -2.80 -11.83 -23.56
N LYS A 808 -1.97 -11.32 -24.48
CA LYS A 808 -0.64 -10.72 -24.24
C LYS A 808 -0.53 -9.82 -23.00
N HIS A 809 -1.56 -9.04 -22.70
CA HIS A 809 -1.48 -8.03 -21.64
C HIS A 809 -1.48 -8.59 -20.21
N HIS A 810 -1.82 -9.86 -20.01
CA HIS A 810 -1.98 -10.47 -18.69
C HIS A 810 -0.65 -10.79 -18.00
N GLY A 811 0.43 -11.05 -18.74
CA GLY A 811 1.71 -11.47 -18.19
C GLY A 811 2.56 -12.21 -19.21
N VAL A 812 3.34 -13.19 -18.75
CA VAL A 812 3.99 -14.17 -19.62
C VAL A 812 3.04 -15.35 -19.81
N ILE A 813 2.81 -15.75 -21.06
CA ILE A 813 1.83 -16.80 -21.39
C ILE A 813 2.52 -17.92 -22.15
N SER A 814 2.37 -19.12 -21.65
CA SER A 814 2.89 -20.34 -22.24
C SER A 814 1.74 -21.20 -22.76
N PRO A 815 1.79 -21.70 -24.01
CA PRO A 815 0.87 -22.75 -24.45
C PRO A 815 1.23 -24.05 -23.73
N MET A 816 0.25 -24.78 -23.21
CA MET A 816 0.51 -26.07 -22.57
C MET A 816 0.94 -27.11 -23.63
N LEU A 817 2.16 -27.60 -23.49
CA LEU A 817 2.73 -28.66 -24.30
C LEU A 817 3.06 -29.83 -23.37
N VAL A 818 2.46 -30.98 -23.65
CA VAL A 818 2.65 -32.21 -22.89
C VAL A 818 3.71 -33.06 -23.59
N PHE A 819 4.53 -33.75 -22.79
CA PHE A 819 5.53 -34.68 -23.30
C PHE A 819 4.85 -35.84 -24.04
N ASP A 820 5.33 -36.11 -25.25
CA ASP A 820 5.01 -37.34 -26.00
C ASP A 820 6.29 -38.04 -26.46
N GLY A 821 6.48 -39.28 -26.01
CA GLY A 821 7.66 -40.09 -26.29
C GLY A 821 7.61 -41.45 -25.62
N TYR A 822 8.66 -42.26 -25.82
CA TYR A 822 8.73 -43.65 -25.33
C TYR A 822 9.28 -43.78 -23.89
N ASP A 823 9.56 -42.66 -23.23
CA ASP A 823 10.10 -42.62 -21.87
C ASP A 823 8.95 -42.55 -20.85
N ALA A 824 8.61 -43.71 -20.27
CA ALA A 824 7.48 -43.84 -19.36
C ALA A 824 7.62 -42.96 -18.09
N ASP A 825 8.85 -42.64 -17.68
CA ASP A 825 9.12 -41.81 -16.50
C ASP A 825 8.79 -40.33 -16.75
N LYS A 826 8.57 -39.94 -18.01
CA LYS A 826 8.27 -38.57 -18.43
C LYS A 826 6.84 -38.35 -18.91
N ASN A 827 5.98 -39.36 -18.82
CA ASN A 827 4.58 -39.29 -19.28
C ASN A 827 3.74 -38.19 -18.59
N ASN A 828 4.16 -37.70 -17.43
CA ASN A 828 3.49 -36.62 -16.71
C ASN A 828 4.25 -35.29 -16.79
N TYR A 829 5.13 -35.12 -17.77
CA TYR A 829 5.88 -33.88 -17.95
C TYR A 829 5.15 -32.92 -18.89
N ALA A 830 5.11 -31.65 -18.51
CA ALA A 830 4.68 -30.54 -19.35
C ALA A 830 5.54 -29.31 -19.09
N ASN A 831 5.42 -28.30 -19.95
CA ASN A 831 6.26 -27.09 -19.96
C ASN A 831 5.97 -26.06 -18.85
N TYR A 832 5.61 -26.50 -17.64
CA TYR A 832 5.38 -25.64 -16.48
C TYR A 832 5.69 -26.34 -15.14
N HIS A 833 5.84 -25.53 -14.09
CA HIS A 833 5.76 -25.98 -12.69
C HIS A 833 4.63 -25.22 -12.01
N TYR A 834 3.64 -25.95 -11.48
CA TYR A 834 2.51 -25.34 -10.77
C TYR A 834 3.01 -24.58 -9.54
N LEU A 835 3.82 -25.27 -8.73
CA LEU A 835 4.54 -24.73 -7.58
C LEU A 835 6.05 -24.93 -7.76
N VAL A 836 6.84 -24.13 -7.04
CA VAL A 836 8.30 -24.23 -7.04
C VAL A 836 8.87 -24.15 -5.63
N THR A 837 9.93 -24.92 -5.40
CA THR A 837 10.75 -24.87 -4.18
C THR A 837 11.39 -23.49 -3.99
N ALA A 838 11.98 -23.25 -2.83
CA ALA A 838 12.73 -22.02 -2.55
C ALA A 838 13.83 -21.71 -3.60
N ASN A 839 14.40 -22.74 -4.22
CA ASN A 839 15.41 -22.59 -5.28
C ASN A 839 14.81 -22.45 -6.70
N GLY A 840 13.49 -22.50 -6.82
CA GLY A 840 12.74 -22.28 -8.06
C GLY A 840 12.41 -23.55 -8.86
N TYR A 841 12.94 -24.71 -8.46
CA TYR A 841 12.68 -26.00 -9.11
C TYR A 841 11.28 -26.55 -8.79
N TYR A 842 10.81 -27.50 -9.59
CA TYR A 842 9.56 -28.21 -9.40
C TYR A 842 9.30 -28.62 -7.95
N GLU A 843 8.09 -28.31 -7.48
CA GLU A 843 7.54 -28.79 -6.21
C GLU A 843 6.18 -29.45 -6.48
N ASP A 844 5.91 -30.58 -5.82
CA ASP A 844 4.67 -31.31 -6.00
C ASP A 844 3.45 -30.47 -5.58
N HIS A 845 2.37 -30.58 -6.35
CA HIS A 845 1.13 -29.88 -6.06
C HIS A 845 -0.08 -30.64 -6.59
N PRO A 846 -1.17 -30.83 -5.81
CA PRO A 846 -2.35 -31.60 -6.23
C PRO A 846 -3.00 -31.11 -7.53
N ALA A 847 -2.92 -29.81 -7.82
CA ALA A 847 -3.48 -29.22 -9.04
C ALA A 847 -2.65 -29.51 -10.31
N TYR A 848 -1.39 -29.97 -10.19
CA TYR A 848 -0.53 -30.20 -11.36
C TYR A 848 -1.17 -31.16 -12.36
N ASN A 849 -1.53 -32.38 -11.92
CA ASN A 849 -2.11 -33.40 -12.79
C ASN A 849 -3.50 -33.02 -13.32
N ALA A 850 -4.29 -32.27 -12.55
CA ALA A 850 -5.60 -31.82 -13.01
C ALA A 850 -5.49 -30.80 -14.15
N VAL A 851 -4.48 -29.93 -14.12
CA VAL A 851 -4.18 -29.00 -15.22
C VAL A 851 -3.62 -29.76 -16.43
N LEU A 852 -2.64 -30.65 -16.18
CA LEU A 852 -2.00 -31.49 -17.21
C LEU A 852 -3.01 -32.30 -18.03
N HIS A 853 -3.94 -32.96 -17.36
CA HIS A 853 -4.95 -33.82 -17.99
C HIS A 853 -6.22 -33.06 -18.41
N HIS A 854 -6.18 -31.73 -18.50
CA HIS A 854 -7.33 -30.88 -18.88
C HIS A 854 -8.59 -31.08 -18.01
N ASN A 855 -8.44 -31.54 -16.76
CA ASN A 855 -9.54 -31.52 -15.79
C ASN A 855 -9.81 -30.09 -15.28
N ILE A 856 -8.79 -29.22 -15.34
CA ILE A 856 -8.87 -27.77 -15.14
C ILE A 856 -8.43 -27.13 -16.44
N VAL A 857 -9.32 -26.38 -17.11
CA VAL A 857 -9.07 -25.72 -18.40
C VAL A 857 -9.16 -24.20 -18.26
N GLY A 858 -8.19 -23.47 -18.83
CA GLY A 858 -8.15 -22.01 -18.80
C GLY A 858 -6.76 -21.43 -19.03
N LEU A 859 -6.66 -20.12 -18.81
CA LEU A 859 -5.39 -19.42 -18.64
C LEU A 859 -4.99 -19.48 -17.16
N ILE A 860 -4.16 -20.46 -16.79
CA ILE A 860 -3.93 -20.88 -15.40
C ILE A 860 -2.62 -20.28 -14.89
N ARG A 861 -2.68 -19.55 -13.77
CA ARG A 861 -1.47 -18.98 -13.17
C ARG A 861 -0.60 -20.09 -12.58
N VAL A 862 0.68 -20.07 -12.89
CA VAL A 862 1.68 -21.04 -12.41
C VAL A 862 2.91 -20.32 -11.88
N CYS A 863 3.70 -20.99 -11.04
CA CYS A 863 4.93 -20.40 -10.51
C CYS A 863 6.05 -20.33 -11.55
N CYS A 864 6.08 -21.25 -12.51
CA CYS A 864 7.11 -21.31 -13.55
C CYS A 864 6.55 -21.80 -14.88
N VAL A 865 6.89 -21.11 -15.97
CA VAL A 865 6.77 -21.61 -17.34
C VAL A 865 8.16 -21.77 -17.96
N HIS A 866 8.33 -22.71 -18.87
CA HIS A 866 9.61 -22.93 -19.55
C HIS A 866 9.42 -23.41 -20.99
N CYS A 867 10.52 -23.49 -21.74
CA CYS A 867 10.64 -23.93 -23.14
C CYS A 867 9.87 -23.15 -24.22
N THR A 868 8.57 -22.89 -24.03
CA THR A 868 7.72 -22.17 -24.99
C THR A 868 6.87 -21.12 -24.29
N TYR A 869 6.99 -19.85 -24.66
CA TYR A 869 6.14 -18.77 -24.12
C TYR A 869 6.20 -17.48 -24.94
N PHE A 870 5.15 -16.70 -24.80
CA PHE A 870 4.96 -15.37 -25.34
C PHE A 870 5.10 -14.30 -24.23
N ILE A 871 5.77 -13.21 -24.56
CA ILE A 871 5.99 -12.07 -23.66
C ILE A 871 5.58 -10.78 -24.39
N ASP A 872 4.67 -10.03 -23.77
CA ASP A 872 4.33 -8.67 -24.22
C ASP A 872 5.55 -7.74 -24.07
N ASN A 873 5.75 -6.82 -25.02
CA ASN A 873 6.97 -6.02 -25.11
C ASN A 873 7.19 -5.18 -23.84
N LYS A 874 6.09 -4.75 -23.20
CA LYS A 874 6.08 -4.01 -21.93
C LYS A 874 6.70 -4.77 -20.75
N PHE A 875 6.80 -6.09 -20.84
CA PHE A 875 7.37 -6.94 -19.80
C PHE A 875 8.83 -7.32 -20.06
N LEU A 876 9.35 -7.13 -21.27
CA LEU A 876 10.68 -7.61 -21.67
C LEU A 876 11.82 -7.02 -20.82
N ASN A 877 11.77 -5.73 -20.51
CA ASN A 877 12.79 -5.05 -19.69
C ASN A 877 12.88 -5.58 -18.24
N LYS A 878 11.93 -6.42 -17.82
CA LYS A 878 11.86 -7.02 -16.48
C LYS A 878 12.08 -8.53 -16.50
N ALA A 879 12.26 -9.12 -17.69
CA ALA A 879 12.54 -10.53 -17.88
C ALA A 879 14.04 -10.73 -18.09
N ASN A 880 14.67 -11.61 -17.30
CA ASN A 880 16.13 -11.77 -17.30
C ASN A 880 16.56 -13.24 -17.18
N TYR A 881 17.40 -13.72 -18.10
CA TYR A 881 18.01 -15.06 -18.05
C TYR A 881 19.39 -15.09 -17.36
N SER A 882 19.99 -13.95 -17.09
CA SER A 882 21.32 -13.81 -16.52
C SER A 882 21.24 -13.61 -15.00
N GLY A 883 21.66 -14.63 -14.23
CA GLY A 883 21.74 -14.59 -12.77
C GLY A 883 22.94 -13.80 -12.23
N GLU A 884 23.03 -13.70 -10.89
CA GLU A 884 24.18 -13.10 -10.20
C GLU A 884 25.48 -13.90 -10.43
N GLN A 885 26.61 -13.28 -10.15
CA GLN A 885 27.92 -13.90 -10.35
C GLN A 885 28.07 -15.12 -9.39
N ALA A 886 27.98 -16.34 -9.95
CA ALA A 886 28.05 -17.67 -9.31
C ALA A 886 26.72 -18.45 -9.15
N ASP A 887 25.64 -18.08 -9.86
CA ASP A 887 24.40 -18.89 -9.88
C ASP A 887 24.58 -20.21 -10.67
N GLU A 888 24.23 -21.34 -10.06
CA GLU A 888 24.35 -22.69 -10.64
C GLU A 888 23.01 -23.25 -11.17
N ARG A 889 21.94 -22.45 -11.15
CA ARG A 889 20.61 -22.88 -11.60
C ARG A 889 20.43 -22.78 -13.11
N TYR A 890 19.45 -23.52 -13.64
CA TYR A 890 19.06 -23.41 -15.05
C TYR A 890 18.50 -22.01 -15.36
N GLU A 891 18.72 -21.55 -16.58
CA GLU A 891 18.37 -20.20 -17.01
C GLU A 891 16.85 -19.95 -17.02
N TYR A 892 16.04 -20.98 -17.25
CA TYR A 892 14.57 -20.84 -17.18
C TYR A 892 14.08 -20.58 -15.74
N ILE A 893 14.80 -21.08 -14.73
CA ILE A 893 14.52 -20.83 -13.32
C ILE A 893 14.82 -19.36 -12.99
N ILE A 894 15.98 -18.88 -13.45
CA ILE A 894 16.41 -17.47 -13.29
C ILE A 894 15.40 -16.54 -13.98
N PHE A 895 14.99 -16.87 -15.21
CA PHE A 895 13.94 -16.16 -15.94
C PHE A 895 12.64 -16.10 -15.14
N SER A 896 12.13 -17.25 -14.71
CA SER A 896 10.88 -17.32 -13.97
C SER A 896 10.94 -16.60 -12.62
N GLU A 897 12.08 -16.67 -11.93
CA GLU A 897 12.33 -15.90 -10.70
C GLU A 897 12.36 -14.39 -10.97
N SER A 898 12.98 -13.94 -12.06
CA SER A 898 13.02 -12.52 -12.44
C SER A 898 11.61 -11.95 -12.62
N LEU A 899 10.70 -12.74 -13.22
CA LEU A 899 9.29 -12.38 -13.37
C LEU A 899 8.59 -12.28 -12.02
N ARG A 900 8.79 -13.29 -11.14
CA ARG A 900 8.19 -13.29 -9.79
C ARG A 900 8.66 -12.10 -8.94
N LYS A 901 9.96 -11.77 -8.96
CA LYS A 901 10.52 -10.59 -8.26
C LYS A 901 9.93 -9.26 -8.77
N ASN A 902 9.57 -9.21 -10.05
CA ASN A 902 8.96 -8.05 -10.68
C ASN A 902 7.41 -8.05 -10.64
N ASN A 903 6.80 -8.97 -9.89
CA ASN A 903 5.34 -9.16 -9.81
C ASN A 903 4.67 -9.36 -11.18
N ILE A 904 5.37 -9.98 -12.14
CA ILE A 904 4.83 -10.34 -13.45
C ILE A 904 4.25 -11.76 -13.36
N PRO A 905 2.94 -11.95 -13.54
CA PRO A 905 2.33 -13.27 -13.47
C PRO A 905 2.71 -14.11 -14.71
N GLN A 906 2.82 -15.41 -14.48
CA GLN A 906 3.07 -16.42 -15.49
C GLN A 906 1.84 -17.30 -15.62
N PHE A 907 1.44 -17.61 -16.85
CA PHE A 907 0.26 -18.40 -17.13
C PHE A 907 0.57 -19.56 -18.08
N ILE A 908 0.00 -20.73 -17.80
CA ILE A 908 -0.09 -21.84 -18.72
C ILE A 908 -1.50 -21.83 -19.33
N ASP A 909 -1.58 -21.78 -20.66
CA ASP A 909 -2.84 -21.81 -21.41
C ASP A 909 -3.07 -23.22 -21.92
N ASN A 910 -4.13 -23.87 -21.42
CA ASN A 910 -4.58 -25.18 -21.89
C ASN A 910 -6.02 -25.13 -22.43
N THR A 911 -6.49 -23.94 -22.85
CA THR A 911 -7.82 -23.77 -23.48
C THR A 911 -7.91 -24.43 -24.84
N CYS A 912 -6.76 -24.63 -25.49
CA CYS A 912 -6.61 -25.35 -26.75
C CYS A 912 -5.52 -26.42 -26.61
N GLU A 913 -5.56 -27.41 -27.48
CA GLU A 913 -4.45 -28.36 -27.64
C GLU A 913 -3.38 -27.75 -28.56
N TYR A 914 -2.37 -27.12 -27.96
CA TYR A 914 -1.39 -26.31 -28.69
C TYR A 914 -0.29 -27.11 -29.39
N GLY A 915 -0.20 -28.41 -29.12
CA GLY A 915 0.81 -29.32 -29.66
C GLY A 915 1.48 -30.15 -28.56
N PHE A 916 2.74 -30.52 -28.78
CA PHE A 916 3.48 -31.43 -27.89
C PHE A 916 4.97 -31.08 -27.83
N LEU A 917 5.67 -31.67 -26.85
CA LEU A 917 7.13 -31.64 -26.75
C LEU A 917 7.69 -33.06 -26.66
N THR A 918 8.95 -33.29 -27.04
CA THR A 918 9.58 -34.63 -26.95
C THR A 918 11.08 -34.57 -26.74
N PHE A 919 11.69 -35.61 -26.19
CA PHE A 919 13.14 -35.69 -25.94
C PHE A 919 13.84 -36.77 -26.80
N SER A 920 13.21 -37.17 -27.91
CA SER A 920 13.59 -38.33 -28.75
C SER A 920 14.83 -38.09 -29.63
N GLU A 921 15.81 -37.33 -29.13
CA GLU A 921 17.00 -36.93 -29.87
C GLU A 921 17.88 -38.13 -30.24
N GLY A 922 18.32 -38.19 -31.50
CA GLY A 922 19.26 -39.22 -31.98
C GLY A 922 18.64 -40.43 -32.69
N ASN A 923 17.31 -40.53 -32.80
CA ASN A 923 16.65 -41.56 -33.61
C ASN A 923 15.55 -40.95 -34.51
N GLU A 924 15.94 -40.57 -35.73
CA GLU A 924 15.10 -39.87 -36.71
C GLU A 924 13.82 -40.64 -37.05
N GLU A 925 13.90 -41.98 -37.13
CA GLU A 925 12.74 -42.82 -37.48
C GLU A 925 11.70 -42.85 -36.34
N VAL A 926 12.17 -42.97 -35.09
CA VAL A 926 11.33 -42.93 -33.89
C VAL A 926 10.65 -41.57 -33.77
N PHE A 927 11.41 -40.48 -33.90
CA PHE A 927 10.84 -39.13 -33.87
C PHE A 927 9.82 -38.91 -35.00
N LYS A 928 10.12 -39.35 -36.23
CA LYS A 928 9.22 -39.20 -37.37
C LYS A 928 7.89 -39.91 -37.13
N ASN A 929 7.89 -41.07 -36.48
CA ASN A 929 6.66 -41.77 -36.11
C ASN A 929 5.84 -40.99 -35.07
N ILE A 930 6.50 -40.46 -34.02
CA ILE A 930 5.84 -39.59 -33.02
C ILE A 930 5.25 -38.36 -33.71
N TYR A 931 6.02 -37.67 -34.55
CA TYR A 931 5.55 -36.47 -35.25
C TYR A 931 4.37 -36.78 -36.18
N LEU A 932 4.43 -37.85 -36.97
CA LEU A 932 3.33 -38.23 -37.88
C LEU A 932 2.04 -38.62 -37.12
N HIS A 933 2.18 -39.29 -35.97
CA HIS A 933 1.05 -39.59 -35.09
C HIS A 933 0.37 -38.30 -34.61
N ASN A 934 1.16 -37.39 -34.05
CA ASN A 934 0.68 -36.10 -33.54
C ASN A 934 0.24 -35.12 -34.62
N LYS A 935 0.78 -35.25 -35.85
CA LYS A 935 0.39 -34.42 -37.00
C LYS A 935 -1.12 -34.46 -37.25
N THR A 936 -1.71 -35.62 -37.01
CA THR A 936 -3.15 -35.89 -37.18
C THR A 936 -3.96 -35.44 -35.97
N ILE A 937 -3.44 -35.60 -34.75
CA ILE A 937 -4.13 -35.25 -33.50
C ILE A 937 -4.30 -33.73 -33.39
N TYR A 938 -3.22 -32.99 -33.59
CA TYR A 938 -3.18 -31.54 -33.39
C TYR A 938 -3.44 -30.72 -34.67
N ASN A 939 -3.84 -31.36 -35.77
CA ASN A 939 -4.17 -30.69 -37.04
C ASN A 939 -3.11 -29.68 -37.54
N PHE A 940 -1.84 -30.08 -37.63
CA PHE A 940 -0.77 -29.18 -38.10
C PHE A 940 -0.88 -28.75 -39.58
N ASN A 941 -1.91 -29.21 -40.31
CA ASN A 941 -2.10 -29.03 -41.76
C ASN A 941 -3.28 -28.11 -42.17
N THR A 942 -3.99 -27.49 -41.24
CA THR A 942 -5.16 -26.63 -41.55
C THR A 942 -4.81 -25.17 -41.69
#